data_AF-A0AAE4V1K8-F1
#
_entry.id   AF-A0AAE4V1K8-F1
#
_cell.length_a   1.000
_cell.length_b   1.000
_cell.length_c   1.000
_cell.angle_alpha   90.00
_cell.angle_beta   90.00
_cell.angle_gamma   90.00
#
_symmetry.space_group_name_H-M   'P 1'
#
loop_
_entity.id
_entity.type
_entity.pdbx_description
1 polymer ?
#
loop_
_entity_poly.entity_id
_entity_poly.type
_entity_poly.pdbx_seq_one_letter_code
_entity_poly.pdbx_strand_id
1 'polypeptide(L)'
;MSIDGNAVTGDSAAAKVSGAPGRVAEWVRFGVAGAPVSIALLVVIWLVAFATSSVIGGPSHALSQHVALGIRAFEHGWVWTLLSAGLWGDDILAYLTTTILVFLAAAPLERRMGSARFALAAVVTQVVGGLLALAVAAVAKVVDADWGFRLHVGMAVGPSTWIIGAAMVASSDMGTLWRRRIRVGVLAFTITLALFSGSLQDVVRLAAAVVGLVAGPWIVGRSARGERIAGTQREGRVLVAIVVAASAVGPMIAALSAEAVGPLAVLRDLFRGIPYTATEVRDLCEVNAADPECRRGLLELRLSGVGPTLLSLMPSLFLLTLSDGLRRGRRFAWVGAVVAQVILLVLSLLNFVVRFIDSFEEESLFYGLADPNLYRTLVPFLTPLVILIVLLATRRFFDVTAPAGTYRRLAVALAAVTAGLAVLYVLGGLWARNGFDHRPSATTLLANFPERLIPPVYLQWLDPRLLPVNIPATLLYEWTGVVFWLTACALVAATFLRPALGADSDAAARARALLKSGSGSPLSWMTTWRGNNYWFAPDDTSYVAYRVIAGVALTTGDPVGPPERLRDTVTGFAEFASANGWIPCFYSVTSAVRAVTDDLGWSGIQVAEETVLDLGTIAFTGKRFQDIRTALNKAKKSGITAEWVSFPSAPLSITDQITAISEEWVADKGMPEMGFTLGGLDEVDDPEVRCLIAVDGDRTVHGVTSWLPVYRDGKVVGWTLDFMRRRSEGFRPAMEFLIASAALKLEAEGAEFLSLSGAPLAKVEQPDRDADAAEQAESSSLSTVMDSVLDLLGRTLEPVYGFRSLLAFKSKFQPRYVAMHMTFADPAALPSIGNAVGRAYLPTVSLGQGVRLVRTMIGGRRPGR
;
A
#
# COMPACT_ATOMS: atom_id res chain seq x y z
N MET A 1 -37.78 -57.44 -48.20
CA MET A 1 -39.14 -57.25 -47.69
C MET A 1 -39.13 -55.98 -46.87
N SER A 2 -39.96 -55.03 -47.29
CA SER A 2 -40.03 -53.64 -46.83
C SER A 2 -40.71 -53.49 -45.44
N ILE A 3 -40.74 -52.24 -44.95
CA ILE A 3 -41.69 -51.65 -43.97
C ILE A 3 -41.34 -51.94 -42.48
N ASP A 4 -41.19 -51.00 -41.53
CA ASP A 4 -41.42 -49.55 -41.47
C ASP A 4 -40.56 -48.87 -40.39
N GLY A 5 -40.34 -47.57 -40.53
CA GLY A 5 -39.66 -46.72 -39.53
C GLY A 5 -40.60 -46.10 -38.48
N ASN A 6 -40.04 -45.68 -37.35
CA ASN A 6 -40.27 -44.34 -36.82
C ASN A 6 -39.29 -43.97 -35.70
N ALA A 7 -39.06 -42.66 -35.62
CA ALA A 7 -38.10 -41.95 -34.79
C ALA A 7 -38.22 -42.22 -33.28
N VAL A 8 -37.08 -42.32 -32.61
CA VAL A 8 -36.96 -42.10 -31.16
C VAL A 8 -35.97 -40.96 -30.94
N THR A 9 -36.52 -39.90 -30.37
CA THR A 9 -35.92 -38.66 -29.89
C THR A 9 -34.77 -38.92 -28.91
N GLY A 10 -33.70 -38.14 -29.06
CA GLY A 10 -32.55 -38.14 -28.17
C GLY A 10 -32.91 -37.68 -26.76
N ASP A 11 -32.53 -38.49 -25.79
CA ASP A 11 -32.61 -38.18 -24.37
C ASP A 11 -31.18 -38.01 -23.85
N SER A 12 -30.66 -36.78 -23.93
CA SER A 12 -29.38 -36.41 -23.33
C SER A 12 -29.62 -35.95 -21.89
N ALA A 13 -29.47 -36.88 -20.95
CA ALA A 13 -29.51 -36.60 -19.53
C ALA A 13 -28.38 -35.65 -19.10
N ALA A 14 -28.79 -34.42 -18.79
CA ALA A 14 -28.28 -33.49 -17.78
C ALA A 14 -26.86 -33.73 -17.19
N ALA A 15 -25.86 -33.05 -17.77
CA ALA A 15 -24.66 -32.63 -17.03
C ALA A 15 -24.92 -31.26 -16.40
N LYS A 16 -25.35 -31.23 -15.13
CA LYS A 16 -25.46 -30.01 -14.32
C LYS A 16 -24.06 -29.43 -14.11
N VAL A 17 -23.76 -28.34 -14.82
CA VAL A 17 -22.66 -27.43 -14.49
C VAL A 17 -23.09 -26.59 -13.28
N SER A 18 -22.88 -27.11 -12.06
CA SER A 18 -23.03 -26.34 -10.82
C SER A 18 -21.66 -25.84 -10.37
N GLY A 19 -21.22 -24.72 -10.94
CA GLY A 19 -20.05 -23.97 -10.48
C GLY A 19 -20.40 -22.49 -10.38
N ALA A 20 -20.15 -21.90 -9.21
CA ALA A 20 -20.14 -20.46 -8.88
C ALA A 20 -21.28 -19.77 -8.08
N PRO A 21 -22.51 -20.29 -7.86
CA PRO A 21 -23.50 -19.53 -7.07
C PRO A 21 -23.33 -19.65 -5.53
N GLY A 22 -22.63 -20.66 -5.02
CA GLY A 22 -22.53 -20.93 -3.58
C GLY A 22 -21.71 -19.90 -2.78
N ARG A 23 -20.58 -19.41 -3.32
CA ARG A 23 -19.72 -18.44 -2.61
C ARG A 23 -20.34 -17.05 -2.53
N VAL A 24 -21.07 -16.64 -3.57
CA VAL A 24 -21.79 -15.36 -3.56
C VAL A 24 -22.95 -15.42 -2.57
N ALA A 25 -23.68 -16.55 -2.51
CA ALA A 25 -24.76 -16.75 -1.55
C ALA A 25 -24.25 -16.79 -0.09
N GLU A 26 -23.09 -17.39 0.18
CA GLU A 26 -22.46 -17.36 1.51
C GLU A 26 -21.97 -15.96 1.90
N TRP A 27 -21.35 -15.22 0.96
CA TRP A 27 -20.95 -13.83 1.20
C TRP A 27 -22.14 -12.91 1.46
N VAL A 28 -23.24 -13.10 0.72
CA VAL A 28 -24.50 -12.36 0.92
C VAL A 28 -25.15 -12.74 2.25
N ARG A 29 -25.22 -14.04 2.61
CA ARG A 29 -25.76 -14.47 3.92
C ARG A 29 -24.91 -13.96 5.08
N PHE A 30 -23.59 -14.03 4.99
CA PHE A 30 -22.67 -13.49 5.99
C PHE A 30 -22.75 -11.96 6.07
N GLY A 31 -22.96 -11.28 4.94
CA GLY A 31 -23.24 -9.85 4.85
C GLY A 31 -24.52 -9.45 5.59
N VAL A 32 -25.63 -10.12 5.26
CA VAL A 32 -26.97 -9.87 5.81
C VAL A 32 -27.05 -10.13 7.32
N ALA A 33 -26.37 -11.16 7.83
CA ALA A 33 -26.40 -11.49 9.25
C ALA A 33 -25.69 -10.46 10.15
N GLY A 34 -24.74 -9.68 9.60
CA GLY A 34 -23.95 -8.72 10.37
C GLY A 34 -24.27 -7.23 10.13
N ALA A 35 -24.96 -6.87 9.05
CA ALA A 35 -25.22 -5.47 8.68
C ALA A 35 -26.61 -5.27 8.03
N PRO A 36 -27.70 -5.54 8.76
CA PRO A 36 -29.06 -5.54 8.20
C PRO A 36 -29.50 -4.16 7.67
N VAL A 37 -29.14 -3.05 8.31
CA VAL A 37 -29.58 -1.70 7.91
C VAL A 37 -28.91 -1.28 6.60
N SER A 38 -27.60 -1.49 6.49
CA SER A 38 -26.81 -1.14 5.30
C SER A 38 -27.30 -1.89 4.07
N ILE A 39 -27.54 -3.20 4.22
CA ILE A 39 -28.05 -4.03 3.13
C ILE A 39 -29.51 -3.69 2.80
N ALA A 40 -30.35 -3.44 3.79
CA ALA A 40 -31.73 -3.01 3.55
C ALA A 40 -31.79 -1.68 2.79
N LEU A 41 -31.00 -0.67 3.19
CA LEU A 41 -30.91 0.61 2.47
C LEU A 41 -30.43 0.41 1.03
N LEU A 42 -29.42 -0.43 0.81
CA LEU A 42 -28.94 -0.74 -0.54
C LEU A 42 -30.01 -1.39 -1.41
N VAL A 43 -30.77 -2.35 -0.86
CA VAL A 43 -31.88 -2.99 -1.56
C VAL A 43 -32.96 -1.96 -1.89
N VAL A 44 -33.32 -1.08 -0.95
CA VAL A 44 -34.29 -0.01 -1.18
C VAL A 44 -33.81 0.93 -2.29
N ILE A 45 -32.56 1.37 -2.27
CA ILE A 45 -31.97 2.25 -3.30
C ILE A 45 -32.11 1.62 -4.70
N TRP A 46 -31.73 0.35 -4.86
CA TRP A 46 -31.85 -0.33 -6.15
C TRP A 46 -33.30 -0.57 -6.57
N LEU A 47 -34.17 -1.01 -5.65
CA LEU A 47 -35.58 -1.23 -5.94
C LEU A 47 -36.27 0.05 -6.41
N VAL A 48 -36.03 1.17 -5.72
CA VAL A 48 -36.56 2.48 -6.06
C VAL A 48 -36.01 2.95 -7.41
N ALA A 49 -34.70 2.77 -7.66
CA ALA A 49 -34.09 3.12 -8.94
C ALA A 49 -34.70 2.34 -10.12
N PHE A 50 -34.94 1.04 -9.96
CA PHE A 50 -35.61 0.22 -10.99
C PHE A 50 -37.08 0.61 -11.16
N ALA A 51 -37.82 0.79 -10.06
CA ALA A 51 -39.24 1.15 -10.10
C ALA A 51 -39.49 2.51 -10.76
N THR A 52 -38.53 3.43 -10.66
CA THR A 52 -38.61 4.78 -11.23
C THR A 52 -37.83 4.94 -12.54
N SER A 53 -37.32 3.85 -13.13
CA SER A 53 -36.48 3.86 -14.34
C SER A 53 -35.28 4.81 -14.27
N SER A 54 -34.74 5.02 -13.06
CA SER A 54 -33.68 6.01 -12.75
C SER A 54 -32.26 5.43 -12.76
N VAL A 55 -32.09 4.17 -13.20
CA VAL A 55 -30.82 3.44 -13.08
C VAL A 55 -29.72 4.03 -13.98
N ILE A 56 -30.06 4.44 -15.20
CA ILE A 56 -29.07 4.84 -16.21
C ILE A 56 -28.73 6.33 -16.10
N GLY A 57 -29.75 7.19 -16.07
CA GLY A 57 -29.60 8.66 -16.12
C GLY A 57 -30.15 9.39 -14.89
N GLY A 58 -30.34 8.69 -13.78
CA GLY A 58 -30.89 9.29 -12.56
C GLY A 58 -32.39 9.58 -12.63
N PRO A 59 -32.96 10.24 -11.60
CA PRO A 59 -34.37 10.59 -11.56
C PRO A 59 -34.75 11.57 -12.68
N SER A 60 -35.88 11.31 -13.34
CA SER A 60 -36.41 12.22 -14.37
C SER A 60 -36.65 13.62 -13.79
N HIS A 61 -36.65 14.67 -14.62
CA HIS A 61 -36.78 16.05 -14.15
C HIS A 61 -38.07 16.30 -13.34
N ALA A 62 -39.17 15.59 -13.64
CA ALA A 62 -40.41 15.69 -12.88
C ALA A 62 -40.30 15.00 -11.50
N LEU A 63 -39.59 13.88 -11.44
CA LEU A 63 -39.36 13.15 -10.21
C LEU A 63 -38.34 13.87 -9.31
N SER A 64 -37.24 14.37 -9.89
CA SER A 64 -36.18 15.05 -9.15
C SER A 64 -36.68 16.26 -8.37
N GLN A 65 -37.66 17.00 -8.91
CA GLN A 65 -38.31 18.09 -8.19
C GLN A 65 -38.88 17.64 -6.83
N HIS A 66 -39.45 16.44 -6.75
CA HIS A 66 -40.13 15.93 -5.55
C HIS A 66 -39.23 15.11 -4.63
N VAL A 67 -38.11 14.58 -5.12
CA VAL A 67 -37.24 13.66 -4.34
C VAL A 67 -35.85 14.21 -4.04
N ALA A 68 -35.38 15.20 -4.81
CA ALA A 68 -34.05 15.78 -4.65
C ALA A 68 -34.04 16.91 -3.61
N LEU A 69 -32.92 17.04 -2.91
CA LEU A 69 -32.69 18.12 -1.96
C LEU A 69 -32.35 19.41 -2.73
N GLY A 70 -33.05 20.50 -2.45
CA GLY A 70 -32.78 21.80 -3.05
C GLY A 70 -33.60 22.91 -2.39
N ILE A 71 -33.19 24.16 -2.56
CA ILE A 71 -33.88 25.31 -1.92
C ILE A 71 -35.33 25.43 -2.43
N ARG A 72 -35.55 25.22 -3.73
CA ARG A 72 -36.89 25.25 -4.33
C ARG A 72 -37.84 24.21 -3.74
N ALA A 73 -37.36 23.01 -3.42
CA ALA A 73 -38.20 21.97 -2.81
C ALA A 73 -38.74 22.40 -1.44
N PHE A 74 -37.94 23.15 -0.68
CA PHE A 74 -38.35 23.72 0.61
C PHE A 74 -39.33 24.87 0.46
N GLU A 75 -39.15 25.72 -0.54
CA GLU A 75 -40.11 26.79 -0.86
C GLU A 75 -41.51 26.22 -1.18
N HIS A 76 -41.58 25.00 -1.75
CA HIS A 76 -42.81 24.28 -2.04
C HIS A 76 -43.31 23.39 -0.88
N GLY A 77 -42.61 23.38 0.28
CA GLY A 77 -43.00 22.62 1.47
C GLY A 77 -42.63 21.13 1.46
N TRP A 78 -41.80 20.65 0.53
CA TRP A 78 -41.45 19.24 0.37
C TRP A 78 -40.31 18.80 1.31
N VAL A 79 -40.57 18.84 2.62
CA VAL A 79 -39.56 18.54 3.65
C VAL A 79 -39.05 17.09 3.63
N TRP A 80 -39.80 16.16 3.03
CA TRP A 80 -39.37 14.76 2.88
C TRP A 80 -38.14 14.60 1.98
N THR A 81 -37.83 15.61 1.15
CA THR A 81 -36.64 15.63 0.28
C THR A 81 -35.32 15.47 1.03
N LEU A 82 -35.28 15.86 2.31
CA LEU A 82 -34.13 15.62 3.19
C LEU A 82 -33.76 14.13 3.29
N LEU A 83 -34.77 13.25 3.39
CA LEU A 83 -34.57 11.81 3.49
C LEU A 83 -34.53 11.16 2.11
N SER A 84 -35.45 11.52 1.21
CA SER A 84 -35.54 10.88 -0.10
C SER A 84 -34.31 11.13 -0.96
N ALA A 85 -33.63 12.27 -0.83
CA ALA A 85 -32.41 12.56 -1.59
C ALA A 85 -31.29 11.52 -1.40
N GLY A 86 -31.28 10.80 -0.27
CA GLY A 86 -30.32 9.73 -0.01
C GLY A 86 -30.63 8.39 -0.69
N LEU A 87 -31.76 8.28 -1.39
CA LEU A 87 -32.26 7.03 -1.99
C LEU A 87 -32.05 6.93 -3.51
N TRP A 88 -31.76 8.04 -4.19
CA TRP A 88 -31.47 8.07 -5.63
C TRP A 88 -30.01 8.49 -5.87
N GLY A 89 -29.45 8.03 -6.99
CA GLY A 89 -28.16 8.46 -7.54
C GLY A 89 -28.35 9.17 -8.89
N ASP A 90 -27.37 10.01 -9.24
CA ASP A 90 -27.38 10.81 -10.47
C ASP A 90 -27.23 9.97 -11.74
N ASP A 91 -26.46 8.89 -11.68
CA ASP A 91 -26.18 8.00 -12.81
C ASP A 91 -25.90 6.56 -12.35
N ILE A 92 -25.72 5.66 -13.32
CA ILE A 92 -25.36 4.26 -13.03
C ILE A 92 -24.07 4.14 -12.23
N LEU A 93 -23.10 5.03 -12.45
CA LEU A 93 -21.83 5.04 -11.73
C LEU A 93 -22.03 5.38 -10.25
N ALA A 94 -22.96 6.27 -9.91
CA ALA A 94 -23.32 6.60 -8.55
C ALA A 94 -23.96 5.40 -7.81
N TYR A 95 -24.82 4.62 -8.47
CA TYR A 95 -25.39 3.40 -7.88
C TYR A 95 -24.34 2.29 -7.68
N LEU A 96 -23.45 2.09 -8.65
CA LEU A 96 -22.34 1.14 -8.53
C LEU A 96 -21.36 1.56 -7.42
N THR A 97 -21.00 2.84 -7.36
CA THR A 97 -20.13 3.40 -6.32
C THR A 97 -20.77 3.27 -4.95
N THR A 98 -22.07 3.55 -4.83
CA THR A 98 -22.83 3.34 -3.59
C THR A 98 -22.79 1.89 -3.15
N THR A 99 -22.99 0.94 -4.08
CA THR A 99 -22.93 -0.49 -3.78
C THR A 99 -21.56 -0.86 -3.21
N ILE A 100 -20.48 -0.40 -3.84
CA ILE A 100 -19.11 -0.62 -3.37
C ILE A 100 -18.91 0.00 -1.97
N LEU A 101 -19.33 1.24 -1.77
CA LEU A 101 -19.20 1.94 -0.48
C LEU A 101 -20.01 1.28 0.62
N VAL A 102 -21.17 0.69 0.31
CA VAL A 102 -21.96 -0.06 1.30
C VAL A 102 -21.19 -1.27 1.79
N PHE A 103 -20.60 -2.06 0.89
CA PHE A 103 -19.85 -3.26 1.28
C PHE A 103 -18.50 -2.93 1.95
N LEU A 104 -17.80 -1.90 1.48
CA LEU A 104 -16.47 -1.55 1.96
C LEU A 104 -16.46 -0.65 3.20
N ALA A 105 -17.50 0.16 3.40
CA ALA A 105 -17.58 1.12 4.49
C ALA A 105 -18.83 0.92 5.35
N ALA A 106 -20.04 1.06 4.79
CA ALA A 106 -21.27 1.08 5.60
C ALA A 106 -21.46 -0.20 6.43
N ALA A 107 -21.37 -1.38 5.82
CA ALA A 107 -21.59 -2.65 6.50
C ALA A 107 -20.53 -2.95 7.58
N PRO A 108 -19.22 -2.75 7.36
CA PRO A 108 -18.23 -2.82 8.44
C PRO A 108 -18.48 -1.85 9.60
N LEU A 109 -18.93 -0.62 9.28
CA LEU A 109 -19.23 0.39 10.31
C LEU A 109 -20.49 0.03 11.11
N GLU A 110 -21.50 -0.54 10.47
CA GLU A 110 -22.71 -1.03 11.15
C GLU A 110 -22.38 -2.15 12.13
N ARG A 111 -21.55 -3.11 11.71
CA ARG A 111 -21.08 -4.21 12.58
C ARG A 111 -20.39 -3.69 13.84
N ARG A 112 -19.62 -2.61 13.70
CA ARG A 112 -18.88 -2.01 14.81
C ARG A 112 -19.77 -1.22 15.75
N MET A 113 -20.63 -0.35 15.22
CA MET A 113 -21.45 0.56 16.04
C MET A 113 -22.74 -0.09 16.56
N GLY A 114 -23.15 -1.20 15.94
CA GLY A 114 -24.48 -1.78 16.08
C GLY A 114 -25.52 -1.10 15.18
N SER A 115 -26.49 -1.87 14.69
CA SER A 115 -27.49 -1.45 13.70
C SER A 115 -28.32 -0.23 14.14
N ALA A 116 -28.72 -0.15 15.41
CA ALA A 116 -29.53 0.97 15.90
C ALA A 116 -28.76 2.31 15.87
N ARG A 117 -27.51 2.32 16.35
CA ARG A 117 -26.66 3.52 16.32
C ARG A 117 -26.27 3.89 14.89
N PHE A 118 -26.04 2.90 14.03
CA PHE A 118 -25.79 3.12 12.61
C PHE A 118 -26.98 3.78 11.91
N ALA A 119 -28.20 3.26 12.12
CA ALA A 119 -29.42 3.84 11.55
C ALA A 119 -29.62 5.29 12.02
N LEU A 120 -29.45 5.55 13.32
CA LEU A 120 -29.50 6.91 13.87
C LEU A 120 -28.46 7.83 13.23
N ALA A 121 -27.21 7.37 13.09
CA ALA A 121 -26.14 8.13 12.46
C ALA A 121 -26.45 8.47 11.00
N ALA A 122 -26.93 7.51 10.22
CA ALA A 122 -27.30 7.71 8.82
C ALA A 122 -28.42 8.75 8.67
N VAL A 123 -29.49 8.65 9.47
CA VAL A 123 -30.62 9.59 9.43
C VAL A 123 -30.22 10.98 9.89
N VAL A 124 -29.53 11.10 11.03
CA VAL A 124 -29.12 12.40 11.59
C VAL A 124 -28.20 13.15 10.62
N THR A 125 -27.19 12.45 10.07
CA THR A 125 -26.23 13.09 9.17
C THR A 125 -26.83 13.45 7.82
N GLN A 126 -27.77 12.65 7.30
CA GLN A 126 -28.54 12.97 6.09
C GLN A 126 -29.41 14.22 6.29
N VAL A 127 -30.22 14.25 7.35
CA VAL A 127 -31.19 15.32 7.60
C VAL A 127 -30.51 16.63 8.02
N VAL A 128 -29.69 16.58 9.08
CA VAL A 128 -29.04 17.78 9.62
C VAL A 128 -27.95 18.26 8.67
N GLY A 129 -27.24 17.34 7.98
CA GLY A 129 -26.28 17.70 6.94
C GLY A 129 -26.94 18.39 5.75
N GLY A 130 -28.10 17.89 5.30
CA GLY A 130 -28.89 18.52 4.23
C GLY A 130 -29.33 19.94 4.60
N LEU A 131 -29.89 20.13 5.80
CA LEU A 131 -30.28 21.46 6.30
C LEU A 131 -29.09 22.43 6.40
N LEU A 132 -27.96 21.96 6.93
CA LEU A 132 -26.74 22.76 7.03
C LEU A 132 -26.22 23.15 5.62
N ALA A 133 -26.28 22.25 4.65
CA ALA A 133 -25.87 22.54 3.28
C ALA A 133 -26.77 23.57 2.59
N LEU A 134 -28.09 23.52 2.80
CA LEU A 134 -29.01 24.55 2.29
C LEU A 134 -28.76 25.91 2.94
N ALA A 135 -28.45 25.94 4.24
CA ALA A 135 -28.05 27.17 4.92
C ALA A 135 -26.74 27.74 4.33
N VAL A 136 -25.75 26.89 4.06
CA VAL A 136 -24.50 27.29 3.39
C VAL A 136 -24.78 27.81 1.98
N ALA A 137 -25.63 27.15 1.20
CA ALA A 137 -26.01 27.60 -0.15
C ALA A 137 -26.73 28.96 -0.12
N ALA A 138 -27.60 29.21 0.86
CA ALA A 138 -28.27 30.48 1.04
C ALA A 138 -27.27 31.62 1.37
N VAL A 139 -26.28 31.36 2.23
CA VAL A 139 -25.21 32.31 2.55
C VAL A 139 -24.27 32.53 1.35
N ALA A 140 -23.94 31.47 0.61
CA ALA A 140 -23.05 31.54 -0.54
C ALA A 140 -23.58 32.51 -1.62
N LYS A 141 -24.90 32.61 -1.79
CA LYS A 141 -25.55 33.59 -2.68
C LYS A 141 -25.21 35.05 -2.36
N VAL A 142 -24.92 35.36 -1.10
CA VAL A 142 -24.52 36.72 -0.66
C VAL A 142 -23.05 36.99 -0.95
N VAL A 143 -22.21 35.95 -0.95
CA VAL A 143 -20.74 36.07 -1.06
C VAL A 143 -20.24 35.92 -2.50
N ASP A 144 -20.84 35.01 -3.28
CA ASP A 144 -20.57 34.78 -4.70
C ASP A 144 -21.90 34.60 -5.42
N ALA A 145 -22.27 35.61 -6.22
CA ALA A 145 -23.55 35.62 -6.91
C ALA A 145 -23.69 34.46 -7.91
N ASP A 146 -22.61 34.02 -8.56
CA ASP A 146 -22.64 32.98 -9.59
C ASP A 146 -22.59 31.57 -8.97
N TRP A 147 -21.64 31.28 -8.07
CA TRP A 147 -21.62 29.98 -7.38
C TRP A 147 -22.84 29.79 -6.48
N GLY A 148 -23.24 30.83 -5.74
CA GLY A 148 -24.43 30.80 -4.91
C GLY A 148 -25.72 30.65 -5.71
N PHE A 149 -25.82 31.26 -6.91
CA PHE A 149 -26.93 31.00 -7.82
C PHE A 149 -26.96 29.54 -8.30
N ARG A 150 -25.80 28.97 -8.67
CA ARG A 150 -25.69 27.56 -9.08
C ARG A 150 -26.09 26.60 -7.95
N LEU A 151 -25.68 26.87 -6.71
CA LEU A 151 -26.11 26.10 -5.54
C LEU A 151 -27.60 26.24 -5.26
N HIS A 152 -28.16 27.43 -5.49
CA HIS A 152 -29.58 27.71 -5.23
C HIS A 152 -30.52 27.05 -6.24
N VAL A 153 -30.13 26.98 -7.51
CA VAL A 153 -30.90 26.28 -8.56
C VAL A 153 -30.58 24.78 -8.59
N GLY A 154 -29.42 24.38 -8.07
CA GLY A 154 -28.98 22.99 -8.02
C GLY A 154 -29.90 22.09 -7.21
N MET A 155 -29.93 20.82 -7.61
CA MET A 155 -30.62 19.74 -6.90
C MET A 155 -29.56 18.70 -6.50
N ALA A 156 -29.75 18.07 -5.34
CA ALA A 156 -28.82 17.10 -4.79
C ALA A 156 -29.54 15.77 -4.53
N VAL A 157 -29.07 14.71 -5.18
CA VAL A 157 -29.40 13.31 -4.88
C VAL A 157 -28.10 12.51 -4.75
N GLY A 158 -28.04 11.61 -3.79
CA GLY A 158 -26.84 10.81 -3.61
C GLY A 158 -26.81 10.03 -2.30
N PRO A 159 -26.71 8.68 -2.35
CA PRO A 159 -26.63 7.86 -1.15
C PRO A 159 -25.28 7.99 -0.41
N SER A 160 -24.29 8.61 -1.03
CA SER A 160 -22.96 8.83 -0.43
C SER A 160 -23.00 9.74 0.82
N THR A 161 -24.02 10.59 0.95
CA THR A 161 -24.15 11.54 2.07
C THR A 161 -24.22 10.84 3.42
N TRP A 162 -25.16 9.92 3.61
CA TRP A 162 -25.33 9.21 4.87
C TRP A 162 -24.18 8.22 5.14
N ILE A 163 -23.54 7.67 4.10
CA ILE A 163 -22.35 6.82 4.25
C ILE A 163 -21.17 7.63 4.82
N ILE A 164 -20.90 8.80 4.24
CA ILE A 164 -19.84 9.72 4.68
C ILE A 164 -20.11 10.21 6.11
N GLY A 165 -21.35 10.62 6.39
CA GLY A 165 -21.77 11.04 7.72
C GLY A 165 -21.61 9.93 8.76
N ALA A 166 -22.08 8.71 8.47
CA ALA A 166 -21.95 7.56 9.36
C ALA A 166 -20.47 7.19 9.62
N ALA A 167 -19.60 7.27 8.61
CA ALA A 167 -18.16 7.07 8.78
C ALA A 167 -17.54 8.09 9.74
N MET A 168 -17.95 9.36 9.66
CA MET A 168 -17.49 10.41 10.57
C MET A 168 -18.01 10.22 12.00
N VAL A 169 -19.25 9.77 12.18
CA VAL A 169 -19.80 9.39 13.49
C VAL A 169 -18.97 8.26 14.10
N ALA A 170 -18.82 7.17 13.35
CA ALA A 170 -18.09 5.98 13.77
C ALA A 170 -16.64 6.26 14.18
N SER A 171 -16.00 7.25 13.54
CA SER A 171 -14.61 7.63 13.84
C SER A 171 -14.39 8.01 15.32
N SER A 172 -15.43 8.38 16.06
CA SER A 172 -15.33 8.82 17.46
C SER A 172 -15.02 7.69 18.44
N ASP A 173 -15.43 6.47 18.10
CA ASP A 173 -15.20 5.25 18.86
C ASP A 173 -14.02 4.42 18.31
N MET A 174 -13.25 4.98 17.38
CA MET A 174 -12.08 4.32 16.80
C MET A 174 -10.79 4.62 17.56
N GLY A 175 -9.83 3.70 17.43
CA GLY A 175 -8.45 3.90 17.87
C GLY A 175 -7.82 5.16 17.26
N THR A 176 -6.79 5.69 17.91
CA THR A 176 -6.20 7.01 17.60
C THR A 176 -5.77 7.17 16.14
N LEU A 177 -5.20 6.13 15.52
CA LEU A 177 -4.77 6.11 14.13
C LEU A 177 -5.96 6.18 13.15
N TRP A 178 -6.87 5.20 13.21
CA TRP A 178 -8.04 5.14 12.32
C TRP A 178 -8.93 6.37 12.44
N ARG A 179 -9.12 6.88 13.67
CA ARG A 179 -9.86 8.13 13.91
C ARG A 179 -9.25 9.31 13.15
N ARG A 180 -7.92 9.47 13.19
CA ARG A 180 -7.25 10.58 12.50
C ARG A 180 -7.31 10.42 10.98
N ARG A 181 -7.07 9.22 10.46
CA ARG A 181 -7.09 8.93 9.01
C ARG A 181 -8.47 9.14 8.41
N ILE A 182 -9.52 8.61 9.02
CA ILE A 182 -10.89 8.79 8.53
C ILE A 182 -11.25 10.27 8.57
N ARG A 183 -11.04 10.95 9.70
CA ARG A 183 -11.40 12.37 9.81
C ARG A 183 -10.65 13.24 8.80
N VAL A 184 -9.32 13.13 8.73
CA VAL A 184 -8.52 13.93 7.79
C VAL A 184 -8.81 13.55 6.35
N GLY A 185 -8.88 12.26 6.03
CA GLY A 185 -9.13 11.79 4.66
C GLY A 185 -10.52 12.17 4.15
N VAL A 186 -11.57 11.92 4.93
CA VAL A 186 -12.96 12.26 4.56
C VAL A 186 -13.16 13.76 4.47
N LEU A 187 -12.63 14.55 5.43
CA LEU A 187 -12.70 16.01 5.36
C LEU A 187 -11.92 16.54 4.17
N ALA A 188 -10.67 16.10 3.96
CA ALA A 188 -9.88 16.55 2.82
C ALA A 188 -10.57 16.24 1.49
N PHE A 189 -11.13 15.03 1.34
CA PHE A 189 -11.86 14.63 0.15
C PHE A 189 -13.13 15.48 -0.08
N THR A 190 -13.99 15.63 0.93
CA THR A 190 -15.24 16.38 0.81
C THR A 190 -15.00 17.89 0.63
N ILE A 191 -13.97 18.45 1.27
CA ILE A 191 -13.53 19.84 1.05
C ILE A 191 -13.04 20.00 -0.39
N THR A 192 -12.20 19.09 -0.89
CA THR A 192 -11.74 19.14 -2.29
C THR A 192 -12.91 19.08 -3.28
N LEU A 193 -13.88 18.20 -3.07
CA LEU A 193 -15.07 18.14 -3.92
C LEU A 193 -15.88 19.44 -3.87
N ALA A 194 -16.16 19.97 -2.67
CA ALA A 194 -16.93 21.21 -2.51
C ALA A 194 -16.22 22.43 -3.11
N LEU A 195 -14.88 22.49 -3.08
CA LEU A 195 -14.12 23.60 -3.63
C LEU A 195 -13.92 23.51 -5.16
N PHE A 196 -13.69 22.31 -5.70
CA PHE A 196 -13.32 22.14 -7.11
C PHE A 196 -14.48 21.70 -8.02
N SER A 197 -15.37 20.81 -7.55
CA SER A 197 -16.59 20.48 -8.30
C SER A 197 -17.71 21.44 -7.90
N GLY A 198 -17.93 21.62 -6.60
CA GLY A 198 -18.82 22.64 -6.03
C GLY A 198 -20.30 22.49 -6.33
N SER A 199 -20.75 21.28 -6.69
CA SER A 199 -22.17 20.97 -6.80
C SER A 199 -22.87 21.07 -5.42
N LEU A 200 -24.19 21.23 -5.41
CA LEU A 200 -24.95 21.21 -4.15
C LEU A 200 -24.74 19.88 -3.40
N GLN A 201 -24.67 18.77 -4.13
CA GLN A 201 -24.42 17.45 -3.57
C GLN A 201 -23.05 17.36 -2.84
N ASP A 202 -22.01 18.05 -3.32
CA ASP A 202 -20.70 18.09 -2.65
C ASP A 202 -20.75 18.88 -1.34
N VAL A 203 -21.49 19.99 -1.32
CA VAL A 203 -21.73 20.77 -0.10
C VAL A 203 -22.53 19.95 0.91
N VAL A 204 -23.51 19.16 0.46
CA VAL A 204 -24.28 18.22 1.30
C VAL A 204 -23.38 17.13 1.91
N ARG A 205 -22.47 16.54 1.13
CA ARG A 205 -21.50 15.55 1.63
C ARG A 205 -20.57 16.16 2.69
N LEU A 206 -20.05 17.37 2.46
CA LEU A 206 -19.20 18.08 3.41
C LEU A 206 -19.97 18.43 4.70
N ALA A 207 -21.18 18.94 4.58
CA ALA A 207 -22.04 19.26 5.72
C ALA A 207 -22.36 18.00 6.55
N ALA A 208 -22.69 16.89 5.91
CA ALA A 208 -22.91 15.61 6.58
C ALA A 208 -21.65 15.09 7.29
N ALA A 209 -20.46 15.27 6.70
CA ALA A 209 -19.19 14.94 7.33
C ALA A 209 -18.93 15.77 8.61
N VAL A 210 -19.18 17.07 8.56
CA VAL A 210 -19.06 17.99 9.70
C VAL A 210 -20.06 17.65 10.80
N VAL A 211 -21.33 17.42 10.45
CA VAL A 211 -22.36 16.97 11.38
C VAL A 211 -21.96 15.65 12.03
N GLY A 212 -21.48 14.68 11.25
CA GLY A 212 -21.03 13.39 11.77
C GLY A 212 -19.85 13.52 12.74
N LEU A 213 -18.93 14.47 12.50
CA LEU A 213 -17.81 14.76 13.40
C LEU A 213 -18.29 15.29 14.77
N VAL A 214 -19.30 16.17 14.76
CA VAL A 214 -19.85 16.81 15.97
C VAL A 214 -20.78 15.86 16.73
N ALA A 215 -21.65 15.14 16.02
CA ALA A 215 -22.62 14.20 16.61
C ALA A 215 -21.97 12.88 17.06
N GLY A 216 -20.83 12.51 16.47
CA GLY A 216 -20.14 11.25 16.74
C GLY A 216 -19.95 10.91 18.23
N PRO A 217 -19.35 11.80 19.05
CA PRO A 217 -19.17 11.57 20.48
C PRO A 217 -20.47 11.32 21.27
N TRP A 218 -21.61 11.80 20.77
CA TRP A 218 -22.91 11.65 21.43
C TRP A 218 -23.60 10.33 21.04
N ILE A 219 -23.40 9.86 19.81
CA ILE A 219 -24.04 8.65 19.28
C ILE A 219 -23.28 7.39 19.69
N VAL A 220 -21.96 7.38 19.54
CA VAL A 220 -21.12 6.19 19.77
C VAL A 220 -20.18 6.31 20.97
N GLY A 221 -20.13 7.48 21.62
CA GLY A 221 -19.18 7.74 22.71
C GLY A 221 -17.80 8.15 22.21
N ARG A 222 -16.85 8.25 23.15
CA ARG A 222 -15.45 8.58 22.86
C ARG A 222 -14.57 7.38 23.22
N SER A 223 -13.71 6.96 22.29
CA SER A 223 -12.70 5.96 22.61
C SER A 223 -11.74 6.46 23.70
N ALA A 224 -11.30 5.57 24.58
CA ALA A 224 -10.32 5.86 25.61
C ALA A 224 -9.05 6.47 24.98
N ARG A 225 -8.47 7.49 25.62
CA ARG A 225 -7.16 8.01 25.21
C ARG A 225 -6.10 6.95 25.54
N GLY A 226 -5.77 6.10 24.58
CA GLY A 226 -4.63 5.20 24.69
C GLY A 226 -3.32 5.97 24.86
N GLU A 227 -2.33 5.33 25.49
CA GLU A 227 -0.98 5.87 25.64
C GLU A 227 -0.38 6.27 24.27
N ARG A 228 0.65 7.13 24.30
CA ARG A 228 1.35 7.54 23.07
C ARG A 228 1.96 6.30 22.41
N ILE A 229 1.32 5.77 21.38
CA ILE A 229 1.88 4.71 20.53
C ILE A 229 3.23 5.19 19.98
N ALA A 230 4.33 4.53 20.36
CA ALA A 230 5.63 4.76 19.75
C ALA A 230 5.50 4.57 18.22
N GLY A 231 5.84 5.62 17.44
CA GLY A 231 5.59 5.67 15.98
C GLY A 231 4.71 6.83 15.48
N THR A 232 4.30 7.78 16.34
CA THR A 232 3.45 8.94 15.97
C THR A 232 3.98 9.80 14.81
N GLN A 233 5.29 9.82 14.56
CA GLN A 233 5.87 10.57 13.45
C GLN A 233 5.39 10.04 12.09
N ARG A 234 5.25 8.72 11.95
CA ARG A 234 4.76 8.10 10.70
C ARG A 234 3.31 8.50 10.43
N GLU A 235 2.48 8.52 11.45
CA GLU A 235 1.09 8.95 11.32
C GLU A 235 1.00 10.42 10.91
N GLY A 236 1.80 11.30 11.51
CA GLY A 236 1.91 12.70 11.11
C GLY A 236 2.28 12.86 9.63
N ARG A 237 3.27 12.10 9.13
CA ARG A 237 3.68 12.09 7.72
C ARG A 237 2.54 11.69 6.78
N VAL A 238 1.80 10.64 7.12
CA VAL A 238 0.67 10.13 6.33
C VAL A 238 -0.45 11.18 6.24
N LEU A 239 -0.80 11.82 7.36
CA LEU A 239 -1.88 12.81 7.39
C LEU A 239 -1.53 14.05 6.56
N VAL A 240 -0.29 14.55 6.67
CA VAL A 240 0.17 15.69 5.84
C VAL A 240 0.19 15.30 4.36
N ALA A 241 0.67 14.10 4.02
CA ALA A 241 0.66 13.60 2.65
C ALA A 241 -0.76 13.51 2.07
N ILE A 242 -1.75 13.08 2.86
CA ILE A 242 -3.17 13.05 2.43
C ILE A 242 -3.68 14.47 2.12
N VAL A 243 -3.38 15.45 2.97
CA VAL A 243 -3.81 16.85 2.76
C VAL A 243 -3.18 17.43 1.49
N VAL A 244 -1.87 17.24 1.29
CA VAL A 244 -1.19 17.70 0.08
C VAL A 244 -1.73 16.98 -1.16
N ALA A 245 -1.94 15.66 -1.09
CA ALA A 245 -2.51 14.91 -2.20
C ALA A 245 -3.93 15.37 -2.55
N ALA A 246 -4.78 15.63 -1.55
CA ALA A 246 -6.14 16.12 -1.77
C ALA A 246 -6.16 17.48 -2.49
N SER A 247 -5.20 18.36 -2.20
CA SER A 247 -5.05 19.64 -2.92
C SER A 247 -4.61 19.45 -4.37
N ALA A 248 -3.78 18.44 -4.64
CA ALA A 248 -3.29 18.15 -5.99
C ALA A 248 -4.35 17.49 -6.88
N VAL A 249 -5.25 16.69 -6.30
CA VAL A 249 -6.36 16.04 -7.02
C VAL A 249 -7.44 17.06 -7.44
N GLY A 250 -7.65 18.11 -6.66
CA GLY A 250 -8.68 19.12 -6.92
C GLY A 250 -8.69 19.69 -8.35
N PRO A 251 -7.56 20.24 -8.85
CA PRO A 251 -7.46 20.74 -10.22
C PRO A 251 -7.80 19.69 -11.29
N MET A 252 -7.49 18.41 -11.04
CA MET A 252 -7.85 17.31 -11.95
C MET A 252 -9.35 17.07 -11.98
N ILE A 253 -10.03 17.15 -10.83
CA ILE A 253 -11.49 17.03 -10.75
C ILE A 253 -12.17 18.17 -11.51
N ALA A 254 -11.70 19.40 -11.32
CA ALA A 254 -12.23 20.56 -12.04
C ALA A 254 -12.01 20.43 -13.55
N ALA A 255 -10.84 19.96 -13.97
CA ALA A 255 -10.52 19.80 -15.38
C ALA A 255 -11.34 18.69 -16.06
N LEU A 256 -11.60 17.57 -15.37
CA LEU A 256 -12.32 16.42 -15.95
C LEU A 256 -13.86 16.54 -15.88
N SER A 257 -14.40 17.58 -15.25
CA SER A 257 -15.85 17.77 -15.07
C SER A 257 -16.34 19.04 -15.77
N ALA A 258 -17.12 18.87 -16.84
CA ALA A 258 -17.74 19.98 -17.57
C ALA A 258 -18.76 20.78 -16.73
N GLU A 259 -19.25 20.19 -15.64
CA GLU A 259 -20.23 20.75 -14.72
C GLU A 259 -19.62 21.37 -13.46
N ALA A 260 -18.30 21.36 -13.32
CA ALA A 260 -17.62 21.90 -12.13
C ALA A 260 -17.91 23.40 -11.94
N VAL A 261 -18.72 23.75 -10.94
CA VAL A 261 -19.12 25.14 -10.64
C VAL A 261 -18.45 25.68 -9.37
N GLY A 262 -17.55 24.90 -8.77
CA GLY A 262 -16.90 25.25 -7.52
C GLY A 262 -15.99 26.48 -7.60
N PRO A 263 -15.72 27.11 -6.45
CA PRO A 263 -14.94 28.34 -6.38
C PRO A 263 -13.47 28.21 -6.83
N LEU A 264 -12.94 26.99 -6.88
CA LEU A 264 -11.60 26.68 -7.40
C LEU A 264 -11.65 25.95 -8.76
N ALA A 265 -12.80 25.92 -9.44
CA ALA A 265 -12.98 25.25 -10.73
C ALA A 265 -12.37 26.02 -11.92
N VAL A 266 -11.21 26.66 -11.73
CA VAL A 266 -10.55 27.53 -12.74
C VAL A 266 -10.17 26.77 -14.00
N LEU A 267 -9.87 25.47 -13.88
CA LEU A 267 -9.51 24.61 -15.01
C LEU A 267 -10.70 23.98 -15.75
N ARG A 268 -11.95 24.19 -15.31
CA ARG A 268 -13.14 23.62 -15.99
C ARG A 268 -13.17 24.00 -17.46
N ASP A 269 -12.93 25.27 -17.72
CA ASP A 269 -13.20 25.81 -19.04
C ASP A 269 -12.20 25.21 -20.07
N LEU A 270 -11.08 24.60 -19.64
CA LEU A 270 -9.99 24.10 -20.50
C LEU A 270 -10.49 22.98 -21.45
N PHE A 271 -11.60 22.35 -21.09
CA PHE A 271 -12.26 21.28 -21.84
C PHE A 271 -13.58 21.67 -22.49
N ARG A 272 -14.07 22.91 -22.32
CA ARG A 272 -15.20 23.40 -23.11
C ARG A 272 -14.70 23.62 -24.53
N GLY A 273 -15.39 23.04 -25.50
CA GLY A 273 -14.91 22.87 -26.88
C GLY A 273 -14.36 24.13 -27.54
N ILE A 274 -13.52 23.91 -28.56
CA ILE A 274 -12.75 24.92 -29.27
C ILE A 274 -13.69 25.90 -30.00
N PRO A 275 -13.70 27.21 -29.66
CA PRO A 275 -14.50 28.20 -30.39
C PRO A 275 -13.88 28.60 -31.73
N TYR A 276 -12.54 28.47 -31.88
CA TYR A 276 -11.80 28.93 -33.06
C TYR A 276 -10.89 27.85 -33.68
N THR A 277 -10.95 27.71 -35.00
CA THR A 277 -10.01 26.88 -35.78
C THR A 277 -8.70 27.61 -36.03
N ALA A 278 -7.61 26.87 -36.25
CA ALA A 278 -6.29 27.43 -36.56
C ALA A 278 -6.28 28.30 -37.84
N THR A 279 -7.23 28.09 -38.74
CA THR A 279 -7.46 28.93 -39.93
C THR A 279 -8.19 30.22 -39.57
N GLU A 280 -9.26 30.17 -38.77
CA GLU A 280 -10.01 31.36 -38.34
C GLU A 280 -9.14 32.32 -37.51
N VAL A 281 -8.30 31.81 -36.61
CA VAL A 281 -7.38 32.66 -35.84
C VAL A 281 -6.32 33.29 -36.73
N ARG A 282 -5.87 32.59 -37.79
CA ARG A 282 -4.92 33.15 -38.75
C ARG A 282 -5.55 34.31 -39.50
N ASP A 283 -6.77 34.15 -39.98
CA ASP A 283 -7.49 35.18 -40.72
C ASP A 283 -7.76 36.41 -39.84
N LEU A 284 -8.10 36.21 -38.55
CA LEU A 284 -8.24 37.29 -37.56
C LEU A 284 -6.92 38.04 -37.32
N CYS A 285 -5.81 37.30 -37.20
CA CYS A 285 -4.50 37.88 -36.92
C CYS A 285 -3.84 38.56 -38.14
N GLU A 286 -4.23 38.22 -39.37
CA GLU A 286 -3.74 38.87 -40.60
C GLU A 286 -4.24 40.32 -40.72
N VAL A 287 -5.42 40.63 -40.16
CA VAL A 287 -6.01 41.97 -40.21
C VAL A 287 -5.28 42.93 -39.25
N ASN A 288 -5.08 42.51 -38.00
CA ASN A 288 -4.30 43.25 -37.01
C ASN A 288 -3.75 42.30 -35.92
N ALA A 289 -2.44 42.11 -35.88
CA ALA A 289 -1.80 41.24 -34.89
C ALA A 289 -1.89 41.74 -33.44
N ALA A 290 -2.24 43.02 -33.24
CA ALA A 290 -2.48 43.61 -31.92
C ALA A 290 -3.96 43.55 -31.49
N ASP A 291 -4.83 42.97 -32.32
CA ASP A 291 -6.26 42.84 -32.02
C ASP A 291 -6.48 41.90 -30.79
N PRO A 292 -7.23 42.34 -29.77
CA PRO A 292 -7.66 41.50 -28.66
C PRO A 292 -8.27 40.15 -29.10
N GLU A 293 -9.05 40.11 -30.19
CA GLU A 293 -9.69 38.88 -30.66
C GLU A 293 -8.67 37.89 -31.25
N CYS A 294 -7.68 38.38 -32.00
CA CYS A 294 -6.55 37.58 -32.48
C CYS A 294 -5.79 36.95 -31.30
N ARG A 295 -5.44 37.77 -30.30
CA ARG A 295 -4.69 37.30 -29.13
C ARG A 295 -5.46 36.26 -28.32
N ARG A 296 -6.78 36.45 -28.17
CA ARG A 296 -7.68 35.49 -27.53
C ARG A 296 -7.72 34.16 -28.27
N GLY A 297 -7.89 34.18 -29.60
CA GLY A 297 -7.87 32.98 -30.43
C GLY A 297 -6.55 32.20 -30.35
N LEU A 298 -5.41 32.91 -30.32
CA LEU A 298 -4.08 32.32 -30.16
C LEU A 298 -3.89 31.63 -28.80
N LEU A 299 -4.39 32.23 -27.73
CA LEU A 299 -4.35 31.67 -26.37
C LEU A 299 -5.24 30.44 -26.24
N GLU A 300 -6.44 30.45 -26.83
CA GLU A 300 -7.35 29.31 -26.83
C GLU A 300 -6.78 28.13 -27.60
N LEU A 301 -6.20 28.35 -28.78
CA LEU A 301 -5.51 27.30 -29.55
C LEU A 301 -4.36 26.66 -28.77
N ARG A 302 -3.56 27.46 -28.04
CA ARG A 302 -2.46 26.97 -27.21
C ARG A 302 -2.93 26.11 -26.03
N LEU A 303 -4.07 26.46 -25.45
CA LEU A 303 -4.64 25.75 -24.30
C LEU A 303 -5.46 24.52 -24.72
N SER A 304 -5.96 24.51 -25.95
CA SER A 304 -6.70 23.40 -26.54
C SER A 304 -5.80 22.22 -26.92
N GLY A 305 -6.39 21.02 -26.97
CA GLY A 305 -5.70 19.79 -27.37
C GLY A 305 -5.32 18.88 -26.21
N VAL A 306 -5.01 17.62 -26.53
CA VAL A 306 -4.77 16.58 -25.53
C VAL A 306 -3.45 16.81 -24.80
N GLY A 307 -2.38 17.21 -25.49
CA GLY A 307 -1.09 17.42 -24.85
C GLY A 307 -1.03 18.63 -23.91
N PRO A 308 -1.48 19.84 -24.29
CA PRO A 308 -1.58 21.01 -23.42
C PRO A 308 -2.43 20.76 -22.17
N THR A 309 -3.51 20.01 -22.33
CA THR A 309 -4.37 19.55 -21.24
C THR A 309 -3.60 18.64 -20.29
N LEU A 310 -2.96 17.58 -20.79
CA LEU A 310 -2.16 16.67 -19.97
C LEU A 310 -1.03 17.44 -19.26
N LEU A 311 -0.36 18.34 -19.97
CA LEU A 311 0.72 19.17 -19.43
C LEU A 311 0.23 20.09 -18.30
N SER A 312 -1.00 20.61 -18.41
CA SER A 312 -1.64 21.43 -17.36
C SER A 312 -1.96 20.62 -16.09
N LEU A 313 -2.10 19.29 -16.19
CA LEU A 313 -2.28 18.38 -15.05
C LEU A 313 -0.95 17.88 -14.44
N MET A 314 0.20 18.09 -15.12
CA MET A 314 1.49 17.60 -14.64
C MET A 314 1.92 18.14 -13.26
N PRO A 315 1.69 19.42 -12.91
CA PRO A 315 1.99 19.92 -11.56
C PRO A 315 1.24 19.15 -10.46
N SER A 316 -0.01 18.76 -10.72
CA SER A 316 -0.81 17.92 -9.82
C SER A 316 -0.21 16.52 -9.67
N LEU A 317 0.19 15.88 -10.78
CA LEU A 317 0.86 14.57 -10.74
C LEU A 317 2.21 14.62 -10.03
N PHE A 318 2.96 15.70 -10.21
CA PHE A 318 4.22 15.90 -9.52
C PHE A 318 4.03 16.10 -8.01
N LEU A 319 3.04 16.91 -7.59
CA LEU A 319 2.67 17.05 -6.17
C LEU A 319 2.19 15.72 -5.56
N LEU A 320 1.48 14.88 -6.31
CA LEU A 320 1.12 13.52 -5.86
C LEU A 320 2.36 12.64 -5.66
N THR A 321 3.33 12.72 -6.57
CA THR A 321 4.62 12.03 -6.43
C THR A 321 5.36 12.50 -5.17
N LEU A 322 5.40 13.81 -4.93
CA LEU A 322 5.97 14.39 -3.71
C LEU A 322 5.16 13.98 -2.47
N SER A 323 3.84 13.80 -2.57
CA SER A 323 2.99 13.34 -1.47
C SER A 323 3.37 11.91 -1.03
N ASP A 324 3.72 11.00 -1.95
CA ASP A 324 4.28 9.69 -1.55
C ASP A 324 5.65 9.83 -0.88
N GLY A 325 6.48 10.78 -1.33
CA GLY A 325 7.74 11.11 -0.66
C GLY A 325 7.55 11.67 0.76
N LEU A 326 6.57 12.55 0.96
CA LEU A 326 6.15 13.07 2.26
C LEU A 326 5.66 11.94 3.17
N ARG A 327 4.84 11.03 2.66
CA ARG A 327 4.37 9.83 3.38
C ARG A 327 5.54 9.00 3.94
N ARG A 328 6.66 8.96 3.22
CA ARG A 328 7.90 8.28 3.60
C ARG A 328 8.87 9.13 4.44
N GLY A 329 8.51 10.38 4.76
CA GLY A 329 9.33 11.28 5.59
C GLY A 329 10.51 11.94 4.86
N ARG A 330 10.56 11.91 3.52
CA ARG A 330 11.73 12.35 2.76
C ARG A 330 11.87 13.88 2.76
N ARG A 331 13.04 14.37 3.16
CA ARG A 331 13.35 15.82 3.18
C ARG A 331 13.26 16.46 1.80
N PHE A 332 13.70 15.76 0.75
CA PHE A 332 13.59 16.25 -0.63
C PHE A 332 12.12 16.46 -1.05
N ALA A 333 11.23 15.56 -0.65
CA ALA A 333 9.81 15.67 -0.95
C ALA A 333 9.18 16.88 -0.24
N TRP A 334 9.57 17.14 1.00
CA TRP A 334 9.17 18.34 1.74
C TRP A 334 9.68 19.63 1.09
N VAL A 335 10.97 19.69 0.72
CA VAL A 335 11.52 20.85 0.01
C VAL A 335 10.80 21.06 -1.31
N GLY A 336 10.61 20.00 -2.10
CA GLY A 336 9.90 20.06 -3.38
C GLY A 336 8.45 20.54 -3.22
N ALA A 337 7.74 20.07 -2.21
CA ALA A 337 6.36 20.49 -1.93
C ALA A 337 6.32 21.96 -1.49
N VAL A 338 7.21 22.40 -0.59
CA VAL A 338 7.31 23.79 -0.17
C VAL A 338 7.60 24.71 -1.36
N VAL A 339 8.58 24.36 -2.20
CA VAL A 339 8.92 25.11 -3.41
C VAL A 339 7.73 25.18 -4.36
N ALA A 340 7.03 24.07 -4.60
CA ALA A 340 5.84 24.06 -5.44
C ALA A 340 4.73 24.96 -4.89
N GLN A 341 4.46 24.95 -3.58
CA GLN A 341 3.46 25.84 -2.97
C GLN A 341 3.86 27.31 -3.03
N VAL A 342 5.15 27.62 -2.85
CA VAL A 342 5.67 28.99 -3.02
C VAL A 342 5.51 29.47 -4.46
N ILE A 343 5.85 28.62 -5.45
CA ILE A 343 5.65 28.94 -6.87
C ILE A 343 4.17 29.20 -7.15
N LEU A 344 3.27 28.33 -6.70
CA LEU A 344 1.82 28.52 -6.87
C LEU A 344 1.35 29.82 -6.21
N LEU A 345 1.82 30.14 -5.01
CA LEU A 345 1.46 31.37 -4.30
C LEU A 345 1.95 32.63 -5.03
N VAL A 346 3.18 32.60 -5.56
CA VAL A 346 3.71 33.69 -6.40
C VAL A 346 2.90 33.84 -7.68
N LEU A 347 2.56 32.74 -8.36
CA LEU A 347 1.73 32.77 -9.57
C LEU A 347 0.31 33.28 -9.27
N SER A 348 -0.29 32.91 -8.15
CA SER A 348 -1.59 33.45 -7.70
C SER A 348 -1.50 34.95 -7.42
N LEU A 349 -0.40 35.42 -6.81
CA LEU A 349 -0.17 36.83 -6.54
C LEU A 349 0.04 37.64 -7.84
N LEU A 350 0.82 37.11 -8.79
CA LEU A 350 1.03 37.74 -10.09
C LEU A 350 -0.29 37.86 -10.86
N ASN A 351 -1.08 36.77 -10.90
CA ASN A 351 -2.42 36.79 -11.48
C ASN A 351 -3.31 37.85 -10.81
N PHE A 352 -3.23 38.01 -9.49
CA PHE A 352 -3.97 39.06 -8.77
C PHE A 352 -3.54 40.47 -9.18
N VAL A 353 -2.24 40.72 -9.22
CA VAL A 353 -1.69 42.04 -9.57
C VAL A 353 -2.14 42.44 -10.97
N VAL A 354 -2.09 41.53 -11.94
CA VAL A 354 -2.59 41.82 -13.29
C VAL A 354 -4.09 42.04 -13.30
N ARG A 355 -4.89 41.20 -12.63
CA ARG A 355 -6.35 41.45 -12.50
C ARG A 355 -6.66 42.85 -12.00
N PHE A 356 -5.87 43.33 -11.04
CA PHE A 356 -6.02 44.66 -10.48
C PHE A 356 -5.62 45.76 -11.47
N ILE A 357 -4.59 45.53 -12.30
CA ILE A 357 -4.14 46.48 -13.33
C ILE A 357 -5.11 46.50 -14.53
N ASP A 358 -5.53 45.33 -15.04
CA ASP A 358 -6.44 45.19 -16.18
C ASP A 358 -7.88 45.59 -15.85
N SER A 359 -8.29 45.63 -14.57
CA SER A 359 -9.63 46.09 -14.17
C SER A 359 -9.92 47.57 -14.51
N PHE A 360 -8.94 48.31 -15.02
CA PHE A 360 -9.09 49.65 -15.56
C PHE A 360 -9.40 49.69 -17.08
N GLU A 361 -9.28 48.57 -17.80
CA GLU A 361 -9.63 48.43 -19.22
C GLU A 361 -10.85 47.49 -19.36
N GLU A 362 -11.89 47.88 -20.12
CA GLU A 362 -13.19 47.17 -20.18
C GLU A 362 -13.14 45.76 -20.83
N GLU A 363 -12.02 45.35 -21.44
CA GLU A 363 -11.88 44.06 -22.14
C GLU A 363 -10.68 43.24 -21.61
N SER A 364 -10.92 42.39 -20.60
CA SER A 364 -9.87 41.52 -20.07
C SER A 364 -9.56 40.34 -21.00
N LEU A 365 -8.31 40.20 -21.44
CA LEU A 365 -7.83 39.18 -22.37
C LEU A 365 -7.51 37.80 -21.75
N PHE A 366 -7.58 37.67 -20.42
CA PHE A 366 -7.08 36.50 -19.70
C PHE A 366 -8.18 35.53 -19.22
N TYR A 367 -7.79 34.26 -19.13
CA TYR A 367 -8.67 33.16 -18.81
C TYR A 367 -9.13 33.17 -17.34
N GLY A 368 -10.43 32.97 -17.09
CA GLY A 368 -11.01 32.95 -15.74
C GLY A 368 -11.16 34.33 -15.08
N LEU A 369 -11.15 35.42 -15.86
CA LEU A 369 -11.34 36.81 -15.41
C LEU A 369 -12.74 37.39 -15.62
N ALA A 370 -13.69 36.62 -16.15
CA ALA A 370 -14.97 37.15 -16.64
C ALA A 370 -15.84 37.89 -15.61
N ASP A 371 -15.53 37.83 -14.31
CA ASP A 371 -16.12 38.69 -13.26
C ASP A 371 -15.11 38.88 -12.09
N PRO A 372 -14.49 40.07 -11.89
CA PRO A 372 -13.51 40.31 -10.84
C PRO A 372 -14.19 40.47 -9.46
N ASN A 373 -14.60 39.35 -8.85
CA ASN A 373 -15.03 39.33 -7.45
C ASN A 373 -13.83 39.07 -6.52
N LEU A 374 -13.70 39.85 -5.44
CA LEU A 374 -12.62 39.76 -4.43
C LEU A 374 -12.41 38.31 -3.93
N TYR A 375 -13.51 37.58 -3.76
CA TYR A 375 -13.50 36.18 -3.35
C TYR A 375 -12.78 35.26 -4.36
N ARG A 376 -13.15 35.27 -5.65
CA ARG A 376 -12.54 34.43 -6.71
C ARG A 376 -11.05 34.68 -6.91
N THR A 377 -10.58 35.80 -6.37
CA THR A 377 -9.19 36.23 -6.40
C THR A 377 -8.43 35.78 -5.14
N LEU A 378 -9.09 35.76 -3.97
CA LEU A 378 -8.50 35.32 -2.71
C LEU A 378 -8.45 33.79 -2.55
N VAL A 379 -9.46 33.03 -3.00
CA VAL A 379 -9.51 31.56 -2.76
C VAL A 379 -8.30 30.81 -3.37
N PRO A 380 -7.87 31.08 -4.62
CA PRO A 380 -6.67 30.45 -5.19
C PRO A 380 -5.38 30.78 -4.44
N PHE A 381 -5.33 31.89 -3.71
CA PHE A 381 -4.19 32.29 -2.85
C PHE A 381 -4.22 31.58 -1.48
N LEU A 382 -5.41 31.45 -0.87
CA LEU A 382 -5.57 30.83 0.44
C LEU A 382 -5.18 29.34 0.45
N THR A 383 -5.48 28.63 -0.63
CA THR A 383 -5.22 27.18 -0.74
C THR A 383 -3.73 26.82 -0.62
N PRO A 384 -2.81 27.34 -1.47
CA PRO A 384 -1.38 27.08 -1.33
C PRO A 384 -0.81 27.67 -0.03
N LEU A 385 -1.35 28.78 0.48
CA LEU A 385 -0.93 29.36 1.76
C LEU A 385 -1.21 28.43 2.94
N VAL A 386 -2.42 27.88 3.04
CA VAL A 386 -2.79 26.94 4.12
C VAL A 386 -1.92 25.68 4.04
N ILE A 387 -1.69 25.12 2.85
CA ILE A 387 -0.84 23.95 2.68
C ILE A 387 0.61 24.25 3.06
N LEU A 388 1.12 25.42 2.68
CA LEU A 388 2.45 25.87 3.06
C LEU A 388 2.60 26.01 4.58
N ILE A 389 1.61 26.60 5.26
CA ILE A 389 1.60 26.70 6.73
C ILE A 389 1.64 25.30 7.37
N VAL A 390 0.83 24.36 6.87
CA VAL A 390 0.83 22.97 7.36
C VAL A 390 2.21 22.32 7.14
N LEU A 391 2.81 22.48 5.97
CA LEU A 391 4.14 21.93 5.66
C LEU A 391 5.24 22.52 6.55
N LEU A 392 5.21 23.82 6.82
CA LEU A 392 6.19 24.50 7.68
C LEU A 392 6.01 24.09 9.15
N ALA A 393 4.77 24.04 9.64
CA ALA A 393 4.45 23.60 11.00
C ALA A 393 4.83 22.13 11.26
N THR A 394 4.78 21.29 10.22
CA THR A 394 5.08 19.85 10.31
C THR A 394 6.48 19.47 9.81
N ARG A 395 7.36 20.46 9.62
CA ARG A 395 8.76 20.27 9.15
C ARG A 395 9.50 19.13 9.86
N ARG A 396 9.33 19.01 11.19
CA ARG A 396 10.01 18.01 12.04
C ARG A 396 9.69 16.55 11.66
N PHE A 397 8.67 16.33 10.84
CA PHE A 397 8.35 14.99 10.35
C PHE A 397 9.18 14.58 9.13
N PHE A 398 9.90 15.49 8.47
CA PHE A 398 10.51 15.25 7.15
C PHE A 398 12.03 15.40 7.13
N ASP A 399 12.72 14.78 8.09
CA ASP A 399 14.19 14.88 8.20
C ASP A 399 14.94 13.74 7.47
N VAL A 400 14.24 12.78 6.85
CA VAL A 400 14.88 11.62 6.19
C VAL A 400 15.64 12.05 4.93
N THR A 401 16.96 11.93 4.95
CA THR A 401 17.83 12.21 3.80
C THR A 401 18.10 10.95 2.96
N ALA A 402 18.28 11.12 1.64
CA ALA A 402 18.73 10.05 0.76
C ALA A 402 20.26 9.82 0.90
N PRO A 403 20.77 8.63 0.53
CA PRO A 403 22.21 8.36 0.51
C PRO A 403 23.01 9.36 -0.30
N ALA A 404 24.28 9.55 0.08
CA ALA A 404 25.22 10.42 -0.63
C ALA A 404 25.25 10.09 -2.14
N GLY A 405 25.22 11.14 -2.98
CA GLY A 405 25.23 11.00 -4.44
C GLY A 405 23.88 10.74 -5.10
N THR A 406 22.81 10.45 -4.36
CA THR A 406 21.46 10.23 -4.95
C THR A 406 20.95 11.47 -5.68
N TYR A 407 21.03 12.64 -5.04
CA TYR A 407 20.57 13.90 -5.65
C TYR A 407 21.47 14.34 -6.81
N ARG A 408 22.77 14.05 -6.76
CA ARG A 408 23.69 14.30 -7.88
C ARG A 408 23.28 13.45 -9.10
N ARG A 409 23.00 12.16 -8.89
CA ARG A 409 22.52 11.27 -9.97
C ARG A 409 21.17 11.73 -10.52
N LEU A 410 20.24 12.16 -9.66
CA LEU A 410 18.95 12.72 -10.08
C LEU A 410 19.15 13.97 -10.94
N ALA A 411 20.00 14.91 -10.49
CA ALA A 411 20.28 16.14 -11.23
C ALA A 411 20.92 15.86 -12.61
N VAL A 412 21.89 14.95 -12.67
CA VAL A 412 22.52 14.51 -13.93
C VAL A 412 21.49 13.84 -14.85
N ALA A 413 20.63 12.97 -14.32
CA ALA A 413 19.60 12.30 -15.10
C ALA A 413 18.56 13.30 -15.66
N LEU A 414 18.09 14.25 -14.85
CA LEU A 414 17.18 15.30 -15.30
C LEU A 414 17.82 16.22 -16.34
N ALA A 415 19.10 16.58 -16.16
CA ALA A 415 19.85 17.37 -17.14
C ALA A 415 20.02 16.62 -18.47
N ALA A 416 20.33 15.32 -18.42
CA ALA A 416 20.45 14.48 -19.61
C ALA A 416 19.12 14.33 -20.36
N VAL A 417 18.00 14.14 -19.64
CA VAL A 417 16.65 14.09 -20.23
C VAL A 417 16.30 15.43 -20.87
N THR A 418 16.56 16.53 -20.19
CA THR A 418 16.30 17.89 -20.71
C THR A 418 17.10 18.15 -21.98
N ALA A 419 18.40 17.84 -21.98
CA ALA A 419 19.26 18.00 -23.14
C ALA A 419 18.84 17.09 -24.31
N GLY A 420 18.49 15.82 -24.03
CA GLY A 420 18.01 14.88 -25.04
C GLY A 420 16.69 15.35 -25.68
N LEU A 421 15.75 15.86 -24.88
CA LEU A 421 14.50 16.42 -25.39
C LEU A 421 14.71 17.72 -26.17
N ALA A 422 15.66 18.57 -25.76
CA ALA A 422 16.01 19.77 -26.51
C ALA A 422 16.56 19.41 -27.90
N VAL A 423 17.47 18.42 -27.98
CA VAL A 423 18.01 17.92 -29.25
C VAL A 423 16.89 17.32 -30.11
N LEU A 424 16.01 16.50 -29.52
CA LEU A 424 14.88 15.92 -30.23
C LEU A 424 13.93 17.00 -30.77
N TYR A 425 13.63 18.02 -29.97
CA TYR A 425 12.76 19.14 -30.34
C TYR A 425 13.34 19.95 -31.50
N VAL A 426 14.64 20.29 -31.43
CA VAL A 426 15.30 21.06 -32.48
C VAL A 426 15.44 20.25 -33.77
N LEU A 427 15.95 19.02 -33.71
CA LEU A 427 16.14 18.18 -34.91
C LEU A 427 14.79 17.78 -35.53
N GLY A 428 13.82 17.41 -34.70
CA GLY A 428 12.45 17.11 -35.13
C GLY A 428 11.75 18.32 -35.74
N GLY A 429 11.93 19.51 -35.15
CA GLY A 429 11.36 20.75 -35.65
C GLY A 429 11.99 21.20 -36.98
N LEU A 430 13.29 20.98 -37.17
CA LEU A 430 13.97 21.22 -38.45
C LEU A 430 13.51 20.25 -39.54
N TRP A 431 13.27 18.98 -39.19
CA TRP A 431 12.70 18.00 -40.10
C TRP A 431 11.24 18.34 -40.48
N ALA A 432 10.45 18.77 -39.49
CA ALA A 432 9.05 19.17 -39.65
C ALA A 432 8.86 20.67 -39.94
N ARG A 433 9.86 21.36 -40.49
CA ARG A 433 9.87 22.83 -40.67
C ARG A 433 8.70 23.42 -41.46
N ASN A 434 8.08 22.64 -42.33
CA ASN A 434 6.89 23.04 -43.11
C ASN A 434 5.58 22.83 -42.34
N GLY A 435 5.65 22.26 -41.14
CA GLY A 435 4.53 21.96 -40.27
C GLY A 435 4.27 23.01 -39.19
N PHE A 436 4.95 24.16 -39.25
CA PHE A 436 4.74 25.30 -38.37
C PHE A 436 4.18 26.49 -39.17
N ASP A 437 3.49 27.39 -38.48
CA ASP A 437 2.96 28.66 -38.98
C ASP A 437 4.03 29.52 -39.68
N HIS A 438 5.24 29.56 -39.13
CA HIS A 438 6.42 30.19 -39.72
C HIS A 438 7.55 29.17 -39.84
N ARG A 439 8.40 29.28 -40.87
CA ARG A 439 9.55 28.37 -41.03
C ARG A 439 10.57 28.59 -39.90
N PRO A 440 10.73 27.65 -38.97
CA PRO A 440 11.58 27.88 -37.81
C PRO A 440 13.06 27.63 -38.14
N SER A 441 13.94 28.47 -37.58
CA SER A 441 15.38 28.23 -37.55
C SER A 441 15.76 27.42 -36.30
N ALA A 442 16.96 26.83 -36.28
CA ALA A 442 17.45 26.07 -35.11
C ALA A 442 17.48 26.93 -33.83
N THR A 443 17.82 28.22 -33.95
CA THR A 443 17.84 29.15 -32.80
C THR A 443 16.44 29.45 -32.29
N THR A 444 15.45 29.59 -33.18
CA THR A 444 14.05 29.80 -32.77
C THR A 444 13.47 28.58 -32.04
N LEU A 445 13.76 27.36 -32.51
CA LEU A 445 13.34 26.13 -31.84
C LEU A 445 14.00 25.98 -30.47
N LEU A 446 15.30 26.28 -30.35
CA LEU A 446 16.01 26.25 -29.08
C LEU A 446 15.47 27.28 -28.09
N ALA A 447 15.15 28.49 -28.55
CA ALA A 447 14.54 29.53 -27.73
C ALA A 447 13.10 29.19 -27.29
N ASN A 448 12.36 28.43 -28.11
CA ASN A 448 11.00 28.01 -27.81
C ASN A 448 10.92 26.77 -26.90
N PHE A 449 11.98 25.95 -26.83
CA PHE A 449 12.02 24.74 -26.02
C PHE A 449 11.71 24.94 -24.52
N PRO A 450 12.25 25.95 -23.81
CA PRO A 450 11.93 26.18 -22.39
C PRO A 450 10.44 26.38 -22.12
N GLU A 451 9.74 27.06 -23.04
CA GLU A 451 8.28 27.25 -22.95
C GLU A 451 7.53 25.91 -23.07
N ARG A 452 8.11 24.88 -23.70
CA ARG A 452 7.49 23.56 -23.81
C ARG A 452 7.50 22.79 -22.48
N LEU A 453 8.39 23.13 -21.56
CA LEU A 453 8.52 22.46 -20.25
C LEU A 453 7.57 23.06 -19.21
N ILE A 454 7.06 24.27 -19.44
CA ILE A 454 6.18 24.99 -18.53
C ILE A 454 4.73 24.76 -18.96
N PRO A 455 3.81 24.44 -18.04
CA PRO A 455 2.40 24.29 -18.37
C PRO A 455 1.80 25.56 -19.03
N PRO A 456 1.01 25.40 -20.10
CA PRO A 456 0.54 26.52 -20.92
C PRO A 456 -0.37 27.48 -20.16
N VAL A 457 -1.07 27.00 -19.12
CA VAL A 457 -1.85 27.83 -18.19
C VAL A 457 -1.01 28.92 -17.51
N TYR A 458 0.29 28.70 -17.32
CA TYR A 458 1.19 29.72 -16.74
C TYR A 458 1.89 30.60 -17.77
N LEU A 459 1.73 30.28 -19.06
CA LEU A 459 2.35 31.00 -20.18
C LEU A 459 1.40 31.99 -20.86
N GLN A 460 0.24 32.28 -20.25
CA GLN A 460 -0.75 33.22 -20.80
C GLN A 460 -0.18 34.62 -21.03
N TRP A 461 0.89 34.98 -20.31
CA TRP A 461 1.62 36.25 -20.41
C TRP A 461 2.56 36.36 -21.61
N LEU A 462 2.89 35.23 -22.25
CA LEU A 462 3.92 35.16 -23.29
C LEU A 462 3.27 34.80 -24.62
N ASP A 463 3.43 35.62 -25.65
CA ASP A 463 2.85 35.32 -26.95
C ASP A 463 3.53 34.07 -27.58
N PRO A 464 2.77 33.21 -28.28
CA PRO A 464 3.34 32.03 -28.94
C PRO A 464 4.29 32.41 -30.06
N ARG A 465 5.55 31.98 -29.92
CA ARG A 465 6.60 32.17 -30.94
C ARG A 465 6.38 31.33 -32.20
N LEU A 466 5.76 30.15 -32.05
CA LEU A 466 5.55 29.14 -33.09
C LEU A 466 4.26 28.39 -32.79
N LEU A 467 3.51 28.05 -33.84
CA LEU A 467 2.29 27.23 -33.75
C LEU A 467 2.36 26.06 -34.74
N PRO A 468 2.05 24.83 -34.29
CA PRO A 468 2.02 23.69 -35.20
C PRO A 468 0.75 23.70 -36.06
N VAL A 469 0.89 23.34 -37.34
CA VAL A 469 -0.22 23.23 -38.31
C VAL A 469 -0.44 21.81 -38.84
N ASN A 470 0.53 20.90 -38.66
CA ASN A 470 0.39 19.51 -39.07
C ASN A 470 0.60 18.53 -37.90
N ILE A 471 0.18 17.28 -38.09
CA ILE A 471 0.21 16.26 -37.03
C ILE A 471 1.63 16.03 -36.47
N PRO A 472 2.70 15.86 -37.28
CA PRO A 472 4.05 15.66 -36.74
C PRO A 472 4.56 16.82 -35.88
N ALA A 473 4.36 18.07 -36.33
CA ALA A 473 4.74 19.24 -35.55
C ALA A 473 3.90 19.38 -34.28
N THR A 474 2.61 19.05 -34.35
CA THR A 474 1.70 19.05 -33.19
C THR A 474 2.15 18.03 -32.14
N LEU A 475 2.46 16.80 -32.56
CA LEU A 475 2.96 15.77 -31.66
C LEU A 475 4.26 16.20 -30.95
N LEU A 476 5.21 16.75 -31.71
CA LEU A 476 6.47 17.24 -31.16
C LEU A 476 6.26 18.42 -30.19
N TYR A 477 5.42 19.37 -30.59
CA TYR A 477 5.14 20.61 -29.85
C TYR A 477 4.39 20.35 -28.54
N GLU A 478 3.38 19.49 -28.56
CA GLU A 478 2.51 19.22 -27.42
C GLU A 478 3.08 18.18 -26.43
N TRP A 479 3.76 17.13 -26.92
CA TRP A 479 4.15 16.00 -26.05
C TRP A 479 5.53 16.14 -25.41
N THR A 480 6.38 17.06 -25.89
CA THR A 480 7.74 17.26 -25.33
C THR A 480 7.69 17.56 -23.82
N GLY A 481 6.81 18.48 -23.40
CA GLY A 481 6.60 18.80 -21.99
C GLY A 481 6.04 17.63 -21.19
N VAL A 482 5.05 16.92 -21.73
CA VAL A 482 4.42 15.76 -21.07
C VAL A 482 5.46 14.67 -20.79
N VAL A 483 6.30 14.35 -21.78
CA VAL A 483 7.37 13.35 -21.64
C VAL A 483 8.40 13.76 -20.58
N PHE A 484 8.79 15.05 -20.55
CA PHE A 484 9.68 15.58 -19.52
C PHE A 484 9.11 15.37 -18.12
N TRP A 485 7.86 15.80 -17.88
CA TRP A 485 7.23 15.72 -16.57
C TRP A 485 7.00 14.28 -16.10
N LEU A 486 6.55 13.39 -17.00
CA LEU A 486 6.40 11.97 -16.68
C LEU A 486 7.74 11.32 -16.29
N THR A 487 8.80 11.64 -17.04
CA THR A 487 10.15 11.14 -16.74
C THR A 487 10.67 11.71 -15.42
N ALA A 488 10.44 13.00 -15.15
CA ALA A 488 10.81 13.64 -13.90
C ALA A 488 10.07 13.01 -12.70
N CYS A 489 8.77 12.76 -12.81
CA CYS A 489 7.98 12.06 -11.78
C CYS A 489 8.56 10.65 -11.52
N ALA A 490 8.84 9.89 -12.57
CA ALA A 490 9.40 8.54 -12.44
C ALA A 490 10.79 8.54 -11.78
N LEU A 491 11.67 9.45 -12.17
CA LEU A 491 13.01 9.59 -11.58
C LEU A 491 12.95 10.00 -10.10
N VAL A 492 12.10 10.96 -9.75
CA VAL A 492 11.88 11.40 -8.37
C VAL A 492 11.30 10.25 -7.54
N ALA A 493 10.26 9.56 -8.03
CA ALA A 493 9.67 8.40 -7.35
C ALA A 493 10.71 7.29 -7.12
N ALA A 494 11.58 7.02 -8.10
CA ALA A 494 12.66 6.04 -7.97
C ALA A 494 13.65 6.39 -6.85
N THR A 495 13.88 7.67 -6.55
CA THR A 495 14.73 8.07 -5.41
C THR A 495 14.10 7.72 -4.06
N PHE A 496 12.77 7.74 -3.95
CA PHE A 496 12.07 7.43 -2.69
C PHE A 496 12.07 5.94 -2.37
N LEU A 497 12.15 5.10 -3.41
CA LEU A 497 12.16 3.64 -3.32
C LEU A 497 13.53 3.04 -2.96
N ARG A 498 14.62 3.81 -3.07
CA ARG A 498 15.96 3.32 -2.71
C ARG A 498 16.15 3.29 -1.18
N PRO A 499 16.48 2.13 -0.58
CA PRO A 499 16.85 2.05 0.82
C PRO A 499 18.08 2.92 1.10
N ALA A 500 18.10 3.55 2.27
CA ALA A 500 19.18 4.42 2.69
C ALA A 500 20.07 3.71 3.73
N LEU A 501 20.88 2.74 3.29
CA LEU A 501 21.90 2.14 4.15
C LEU A 501 23.16 1.89 3.32
N GLY A 502 24.29 2.39 3.84
CA GLY A 502 25.61 1.89 3.47
C GLY A 502 25.93 0.69 4.35
N ALA A 503 26.52 -0.36 3.79
CA ALA A 503 27.02 -1.47 4.57
C ALA A 503 28.22 -0.99 5.40
N ASP A 504 28.05 -0.94 6.72
CA ASP A 504 29.17 -0.81 7.65
C ASP A 504 29.92 -2.16 7.65
N SER A 505 31.19 -2.16 7.21
CA SER A 505 31.98 -3.37 7.04
C SER A 505 32.23 -4.10 8.37
N ASP A 506 32.18 -3.37 9.49
CA ASP A 506 32.57 -3.89 10.80
C ASP A 506 31.36 -4.26 11.67
N ALA A 507 30.15 -3.85 11.27
CA ALA A 507 28.92 -4.09 12.04
C ALA A 507 28.61 -5.58 12.22
N ALA A 508 28.85 -6.41 11.21
CA ALA A 508 28.61 -7.86 11.31
C ALA A 508 29.53 -8.53 12.34
N ALA A 509 30.81 -8.12 12.39
CA ALA A 509 31.77 -8.63 13.37
C ALA A 509 31.39 -8.21 14.79
N ARG A 510 30.97 -6.95 14.97
CA ARG A 510 30.50 -6.43 16.26
C ARG A 510 29.22 -7.12 16.76
N ALA A 511 28.23 -7.31 15.89
CA ALA A 511 27.01 -8.04 16.22
C ALA A 511 27.32 -9.48 16.64
N ARG A 512 28.22 -10.16 15.92
CA ARG A 512 28.67 -11.51 16.28
C ARG A 512 29.39 -11.56 17.63
N ALA A 513 30.20 -10.55 17.97
CA ALA A 513 30.83 -10.45 19.28
C ALA A 513 29.82 -10.25 20.42
N LEU A 514 28.81 -9.39 20.21
CA LEU A 514 27.72 -9.17 21.16
C LEU A 514 26.85 -10.42 21.34
N LEU A 515 26.56 -11.16 20.27
CA LEU A 515 25.83 -12.42 20.36
C LEU A 515 26.54 -13.46 21.22
N LYS A 516 27.86 -13.61 21.04
CA LYS A 516 28.65 -14.58 21.79
C LYS A 516 28.75 -14.22 23.27
N SER A 517 28.92 -12.94 23.58
CA SER A 517 29.08 -12.46 24.95
C SER A 517 27.76 -12.27 25.70
N GLY A 518 26.67 -12.00 24.99
CA GLY A 518 25.35 -11.74 25.55
C GLY A 518 24.42 -12.95 25.54
N SER A 519 23.12 -12.65 25.57
CA SER A 519 22.05 -13.64 25.54
C SER A 519 21.19 -13.45 24.29
N GLY A 520 20.89 -14.55 23.62
CA GLY A 520 20.03 -14.60 22.44
C GLY A 520 18.93 -15.64 22.56
N SER A 521 17.90 -15.53 21.73
CA SER A 521 16.93 -16.59 21.54
C SER A 521 17.57 -17.78 20.79
N PRO A 522 16.93 -18.96 20.77
CA PRO A 522 17.46 -20.10 20.02
C PRO A 522 17.73 -19.82 18.54
N LEU A 523 17.04 -18.86 17.92
CA LEU A 523 17.21 -18.50 16.52
C LEU A 523 18.22 -17.35 16.30
N SER A 524 18.82 -16.80 17.37
CA SER A 524 19.64 -15.59 17.28
C SER A 524 20.91 -15.75 16.43
N TRP A 525 21.42 -16.95 16.20
CA TRP A 525 22.56 -17.14 15.29
C TRP A 525 22.24 -16.71 13.85
N MET A 526 20.98 -16.85 13.41
CA MET A 526 20.51 -16.41 12.09
C MET A 526 20.63 -14.89 11.89
N THR A 527 20.75 -14.12 12.98
CA THR A 527 20.98 -12.67 12.91
C THR A 527 22.32 -12.33 12.27
N THR A 528 23.29 -13.24 12.32
CA THR A 528 24.66 -13.08 11.77
C THR A 528 24.75 -13.30 10.26
N TRP A 529 23.69 -13.84 9.64
CA TRP A 529 23.68 -14.21 8.24
C TRP A 529 23.80 -13.01 7.29
N ARG A 530 24.31 -13.27 6.10
CA ARG A 530 24.52 -12.26 5.07
C ARG A 530 23.20 -11.58 4.69
N GLY A 531 23.29 -10.28 4.39
CA GLY A 531 22.13 -9.47 4.00
C GLY A 531 21.39 -8.80 5.16
N ASN A 532 21.70 -9.13 6.41
CA ASN A 532 21.21 -8.39 7.57
C ASN A 532 22.00 -7.09 7.77
N ASN A 533 21.29 -6.05 8.17
CA ASN A 533 21.85 -4.82 8.75
C ASN A 533 21.65 -4.87 10.27
N TYR A 534 22.41 -4.07 10.99
CA TYR A 534 22.39 -4.07 12.45
C TYR A 534 22.07 -2.68 12.97
N TRP A 535 21.16 -2.62 13.93
CA TRP A 535 20.96 -1.45 14.77
C TRP A 535 21.48 -1.81 16.15
N PHE A 536 22.36 -0.98 16.70
CA PHE A 536 22.93 -1.17 18.03
C PHE A 536 22.27 -0.19 18.99
N ALA A 537 21.95 -0.68 20.19
CA ALA A 537 21.48 0.18 21.26
C ALA A 537 22.57 1.22 21.62
N PRO A 538 22.20 2.43 22.07
CA PRO A 538 23.17 3.49 22.40
C PRO A 538 24.20 3.11 23.46
N ASP A 539 23.90 2.10 24.27
CA ASP A 539 24.74 1.58 25.35
C ASP A 539 25.69 0.45 24.89
N ASP A 540 25.69 0.10 23.61
CA ASP A 540 26.49 -0.98 23.03
C ASP A 540 26.18 -2.40 23.53
N THR A 541 25.13 -2.59 24.32
CA THR A 541 24.87 -3.90 24.96
C THR A 541 23.94 -4.80 24.19
N SER A 542 23.15 -4.22 23.28
CA SER A 542 22.14 -4.94 22.51
C SER A 542 22.19 -4.57 21.04
N TYR A 543 21.73 -5.49 20.18
CA TYR A 543 21.51 -5.19 18.78
C TYR A 543 20.24 -5.84 18.24
N VAL A 544 19.73 -5.29 17.13
CA VAL A 544 18.65 -5.85 16.33
C VAL A 544 19.15 -6.04 14.91
N ALA A 545 19.10 -7.27 14.41
CA ALA A 545 19.36 -7.57 13.01
C ALA A 545 18.08 -7.43 12.19
N TYR A 546 18.18 -6.74 11.05
CA TYR A 546 17.03 -6.43 10.21
C TYR A 546 17.39 -6.26 8.74
N ARG A 547 16.40 -6.42 7.86
CA ARG A 547 16.50 -6.14 6.43
C ARG A 547 15.51 -5.04 6.05
N VAL A 548 15.94 -4.08 5.23
CA VAL A 548 15.03 -3.04 4.70
C VAL A 548 14.54 -3.45 3.32
N ILE A 549 13.30 -3.93 3.25
CA ILE A 549 12.69 -4.43 2.02
C ILE A 549 11.36 -3.70 1.78
N ALA A 550 11.23 -3.06 0.62
CA ALA A 550 10.03 -2.30 0.23
C ALA A 550 9.54 -1.25 1.26
N GLY A 551 10.47 -0.69 2.04
CA GLY A 551 10.15 0.29 3.09
C GLY A 551 9.77 -0.32 4.44
N VAL A 552 9.91 -1.64 4.61
CA VAL A 552 9.74 -2.36 5.88
C VAL A 552 11.11 -2.73 6.44
N ALA A 553 11.36 -2.38 7.69
CA ALA A 553 12.50 -2.86 8.46
C ALA A 553 12.07 -4.16 9.16
N LEU A 554 12.34 -5.28 8.49
CA LEU A 554 11.93 -6.62 8.90
C LEU A 554 13.04 -7.24 9.74
N THR A 555 12.78 -7.56 11.01
CA THR A 555 13.79 -8.19 11.89
C THR A 555 14.00 -9.66 11.56
N THR A 556 15.17 -10.18 11.91
CA THR A 556 15.50 -11.60 11.82
C THR A 556 15.49 -12.21 13.22
N GLY A 557 14.29 -12.39 13.80
CA GLY A 557 14.13 -12.87 15.18
C GLY A 557 14.22 -11.79 16.24
N ASP A 558 14.44 -12.23 17.48
CA ASP A 558 14.49 -11.39 18.68
C ASP A 558 15.70 -10.44 18.70
N PRO A 559 15.59 -9.28 19.39
CA PRO A 559 16.77 -8.52 19.79
C PRO A 559 17.74 -9.39 20.60
N VAL A 560 19.04 -9.15 20.41
CA VAL A 560 20.12 -9.85 21.13
C VAL A 560 20.70 -8.89 22.15
N GLY A 561 20.84 -9.33 23.41
CA GLY A 561 21.32 -8.51 24.52
C GLY A 561 20.72 -8.94 25.87
N PRO A 562 20.95 -8.15 26.93
CA PRO A 562 20.41 -8.44 28.26
C PRO A 562 18.86 -8.44 28.28
N PRO A 563 18.20 -9.47 28.84
CA PRO A 563 16.74 -9.55 28.92
C PRO A 563 16.09 -8.34 29.60
N GLU A 564 16.76 -7.74 30.59
CA GLU A 564 16.28 -6.59 31.34
C GLU A 564 16.13 -5.35 30.45
N ARG A 565 16.88 -5.27 29.34
CA ARG A 565 16.86 -4.15 28.38
C ARG A 565 16.02 -4.44 27.15
N LEU A 566 15.27 -5.54 27.12
CA LEU A 566 14.48 -5.94 25.95
C LEU A 566 13.49 -4.85 25.53
N ARG A 567 12.77 -4.26 26.49
CA ARG A 567 11.79 -3.19 26.23
C ARG A 567 12.44 -1.96 25.59
N ASP A 568 13.57 -1.52 26.13
CA ASP A 568 14.30 -0.35 25.62
C ASP A 568 14.87 -0.63 24.22
N THR A 569 15.36 -1.85 23.99
CA THR A 569 15.90 -2.27 22.70
C THR A 569 14.81 -2.35 21.62
N VAL A 570 13.66 -2.94 21.93
CA VAL A 570 12.48 -2.99 21.04
C VAL A 570 12.00 -1.58 20.70
N THR A 571 11.87 -0.72 21.71
CA THR A 571 11.40 0.66 21.54
C THR A 571 12.39 1.49 20.72
N GLY A 572 13.68 1.43 21.06
CA GLY A 572 14.74 2.16 20.37
C GLY A 572 14.88 1.74 18.91
N PHE A 573 14.79 0.45 18.60
CA PHE A 573 14.79 -0.01 17.21
C PHE A 573 13.55 0.47 16.45
N ALA A 574 12.36 0.39 17.06
CA ALA A 574 11.12 0.85 16.44
C ALA A 574 11.15 2.36 16.13
N GLU A 575 11.73 3.15 17.03
CA GLU A 575 11.96 4.59 16.84
C GLU A 575 12.99 4.85 15.73
N PHE A 576 14.11 4.12 15.71
CA PHE A 576 15.12 4.20 14.67
C PHE A 576 14.54 3.88 13.28
N ALA A 577 13.77 2.79 13.15
CA ALA A 577 13.11 2.43 11.91
C ALA A 577 12.12 3.51 11.47
N SER A 578 11.32 4.02 12.41
CA SER A 578 10.37 5.12 12.16
C SER A 578 11.08 6.41 11.74
N ALA A 579 12.21 6.75 12.38
CA ALA A 579 13.02 7.91 12.05
C ALA A 579 13.55 7.84 10.62
N ASN A 580 13.91 6.65 10.13
CA ASN A 580 14.34 6.40 8.75
C ASN A 580 13.20 6.29 7.72
N GLY A 581 11.95 6.43 8.15
CA GLY A 581 10.79 6.31 7.25
C GLY A 581 10.42 4.86 6.91
N TRP A 582 10.91 3.89 7.69
CA TRP A 582 10.60 2.48 7.52
C TRP A 582 9.46 2.04 8.46
N ILE A 583 8.81 0.95 8.06
CA ILE A 583 7.79 0.25 8.85
C ILE A 583 8.53 -0.76 9.73
N PRO A 584 8.61 -0.59 11.06
CA PRO A 584 9.18 -1.63 11.91
C PRO A 584 8.26 -2.85 11.91
N CYS A 585 8.84 -4.02 11.71
CA CYS A 585 8.16 -5.30 11.78
C CYS A 585 9.07 -6.30 12.47
N PHE A 586 8.69 -6.73 13.67
CA PHE A 586 9.40 -7.81 14.35
C PHE A 586 8.86 -9.13 13.81
N TYR A 587 9.73 -9.94 13.20
CA TYR A 587 9.33 -11.18 12.52
C TYR A 587 10.02 -12.39 13.12
N SER A 588 9.26 -13.47 13.31
CA SER A 588 9.68 -14.69 14.01
C SER A 588 10.25 -14.39 15.40
N VAL A 589 9.53 -13.59 16.18
CA VAL A 589 9.92 -13.22 17.55
C VAL A 589 9.20 -14.02 18.61
N THR A 590 9.82 -14.17 19.77
CA THR A 590 9.25 -14.91 20.90
C THR A 590 8.09 -14.15 21.57
N SER A 591 7.42 -14.84 22.50
CA SER A 591 6.34 -14.25 23.30
C SER A 591 6.82 -13.07 24.18
N ALA A 592 8.11 -13.00 24.52
CA ALA A 592 8.66 -11.90 25.31
C ALA A 592 8.64 -10.57 24.52
N VAL A 593 9.08 -10.59 23.26
CA VAL A 593 8.99 -9.42 22.37
C VAL A 593 7.52 -9.07 22.11
N ARG A 594 6.67 -10.09 21.92
CA ARG A 594 5.23 -9.89 21.72
C ARG A 594 4.60 -9.10 22.85
N ALA A 595 4.85 -9.49 24.10
CA ALA A 595 4.34 -8.81 25.29
C ALA A 595 4.78 -7.34 25.34
N VAL A 596 6.06 -7.06 25.07
CA VAL A 596 6.56 -5.68 24.97
C VAL A 596 5.80 -4.88 23.91
N THR A 597 5.56 -5.46 22.73
CA THR A 597 4.84 -4.76 21.67
C THR A 597 3.35 -4.61 21.93
N ASP A 598 2.71 -5.55 22.63
CA ASP A 598 1.31 -5.42 23.06
C ASP A 598 1.16 -4.26 24.05
N ASP A 599 2.09 -4.11 24.99
CA ASP A 599 2.14 -2.96 25.91
C ASP A 599 2.32 -1.62 25.17
N LEU A 600 2.97 -1.62 24.00
CA LEU A 600 3.11 -0.45 23.12
C LEU A 600 1.88 -0.22 22.23
N GLY A 601 0.84 -1.05 22.36
CA GLY A 601 -0.40 -1.00 21.57
C GLY A 601 -0.26 -1.52 20.14
N TRP A 602 0.74 -2.36 19.86
CA TRP A 602 0.92 -2.96 18.54
C TRP A 602 -0.01 -4.15 18.36
N SER A 603 -0.19 -4.54 17.10
CA SER A 603 -0.85 -5.79 16.75
C SER A 603 0.19 -6.86 16.48
N GLY A 604 -0.18 -8.12 16.68
CA GLY A 604 0.66 -9.23 16.27
C GLY A 604 -0.13 -10.48 15.94
N ILE A 605 0.49 -11.35 15.14
CA ILE A 605 -0.06 -12.64 14.74
C ILE A 605 0.99 -13.72 14.95
N GLN A 606 0.56 -14.92 15.33
CA GLN A 606 1.45 -16.08 15.39
C GLN A 606 1.73 -16.57 13.96
N VAL A 607 3.00 -16.65 13.59
CA VAL A 607 3.45 -16.99 12.23
C VAL A 607 4.16 -18.35 12.14
N ALA A 608 4.67 -18.86 13.26
CA ALA A 608 5.33 -20.16 13.30
C ALA A 608 5.27 -20.76 14.71
N GLU A 609 5.62 -22.04 14.80
CA GLU A 609 5.93 -22.73 16.05
C GLU A 609 7.35 -23.30 15.95
N GLU A 610 8.16 -22.95 16.96
CA GLU A 610 9.46 -23.56 17.19
C GLU A 610 9.28 -24.82 18.03
N THR A 611 9.98 -25.89 17.67
CA THR A 611 9.98 -27.16 18.41
C THR A 611 11.30 -27.34 19.16
N VAL A 612 11.24 -27.38 20.48
CA VAL A 612 12.41 -27.46 21.38
C VAL A 612 12.41 -28.79 22.14
N LEU A 613 13.56 -29.45 22.19
CA LEU A 613 13.83 -30.65 22.98
C LEU A 613 14.66 -30.26 24.20
N ASP A 614 14.12 -30.44 25.39
CA ASP A 614 14.87 -30.21 26.63
C ASP A 614 15.80 -31.42 26.89
N LEU A 615 17.09 -31.17 27.09
CA LEU A 615 18.13 -32.18 27.34
C LEU A 615 18.35 -32.38 28.85
N GLY A 616 18.90 -33.54 29.25
CA GLY A 616 19.14 -33.94 30.64
C GLY A 616 18.29 -35.13 31.10
N THR A 617 17.21 -35.42 30.37
CA THR A 617 16.33 -36.58 30.61
C THR A 617 15.96 -37.34 29.33
N ILE A 618 16.69 -37.12 28.23
CA ILE A 618 16.30 -37.71 26.94
C ILE A 618 16.61 -39.21 26.94
N ALA A 619 15.54 -40.00 26.86
CA ALA A 619 15.63 -41.44 26.66
C ALA A 619 14.59 -41.84 25.61
N PHE A 620 15.05 -42.18 24.39
CA PHE A 620 14.20 -42.64 23.28
C PHE A 620 13.64 -44.05 23.53
N THR A 621 12.84 -44.20 24.59
CA THR A 621 12.32 -45.46 25.12
C THR A 621 10.79 -45.49 25.08
N GLY A 622 10.19 -46.68 25.01
CA GLY A 622 8.73 -46.83 24.92
C GLY A 622 8.15 -46.66 23.52
N LYS A 623 6.81 -46.74 23.42
CA LYS A 623 6.07 -46.83 22.15
C LYS A 623 6.11 -45.55 21.32
N ARG A 624 6.11 -44.37 21.97
CA ARG A 624 6.08 -43.07 21.28
C ARG A 624 7.35 -42.80 20.46
N PHE A 625 8.49 -43.39 20.83
CA PHE A 625 9.78 -43.24 20.14
C PHE A 625 10.12 -44.43 19.22
N GLN A 626 9.13 -45.24 18.81
CA GLN A 626 9.36 -46.44 18.00
C GLN A 626 10.12 -46.14 16.70
N ASP A 627 9.75 -45.09 15.97
CA ASP A 627 10.39 -44.68 14.71
C ASP A 627 11.88 -44.37 14.93
N ILE A 628 12.18 -43.58 15.97
CA ILE A 628 13.53 -43.15 16.32
C ILE A 628 14.39 -44.35 16.75
N ARG A 629 13.85 -45.22 17.60
CA ARG A 629 14.54 -46.45 18.01
C ARG A 629 14.80 -47.39 16.82
N THR A 630 13.87 -47.45 15.88
CA THR A 630 14.03 -48.25 14.65
C THR A 630 15.15 -47.66 13.79
N ALA A 631 15.21 -46.34 13.65
CA ALA A 631 16.30 -45.66 12.93
C ALA A 631 17.68 -45.95 13.57
N LEU A 632 17.81 -45.79 14.89
CA LEU A 632 19.04 -46.08 15.63
C LEU A 632 19.49 -47.54 15.48
N ASN A 633 18.56 -48.50 15.62
CA ASN A 633 18.86 -49.92 15.47
C ASN A 633 19.24 -50.29 14.03
N LYS A 634 18.60 -49.66 13.04
CA LYS A 634 18.91 -49.90 11.63
C LYS A 634 20.27 -49.33 11.26
N ALA A 635 20.61 -48.13 11.75
CA ALA A 635 21.94 -47.54 11.55
C ALA A 635 23.04 -48.48 12.05
N LYS A 636 22.90 -48.99 13.28
CA LYS A 636 23.84 -49.96 13.86
C LYS A 636 23.99 -51.23 13.02
N LYS A 637 22.88 -51.79 12.51
CA LYS A 637 22.92 -52.99 11.64
C LYS A 637 23.54 -52.72 10.28
N SER A 638 23.38 -51.51 9.76
CA SER A 638 23.88 -51.09 8.45
C SER A 638 25.29 -50.47 8.51
N GLY A 639 25.97 -50.48 9.66
CA GLY A 639 27.30 -49.88 9.82
C GLY A 639 27.32 -48.36 9.66
N ILE A 640 26.18 -47.69 9.82
CA ILE A 640 26.06 -46.23 9.72
C ILE A 640 26.40 -45.61 11.07
N THR A 641 27.32 -44.64 11.04
CA THR A 641 27.75 -43.89 12.22
C THR A 641 27.41 -42.41 12.05
N ALA A 642 27.21 -41.72 13.17
CA ALA A 642 27.04 -40.28 13.19
C ALA A 642 28.37 -39.63 13.57
N GLU A 643 28.89 -38.70 12.75
CA GLU A 643 30.17 -38.03 12.99
C GLU A 643 29.99 -36.51 13.00
N TRP A 644 30.60 -35.82 13.98
CA TRP A 644 30.66 -34.36 14.01
C TRP A 644 31.78 -33.88 13.09
N VAL A 645 31.46 -32.96 12.20
CA VAL A 645 32.41 -32.29 11.31
C VAL A 645 32.14 -30.78 11.30
N SER A 646 33.17 -29.99 10.99
CA SER A 646 33.03 -28.58 10.64
C SER A 646 33.20 -28.48 9.14
N PHE A 647 32.21 -27.94 8.42
CA PHE A 647 32.21 -27.91 6.96
C PHE A 647 33.45 -27.18 6.37
N PRO A 648 33.86 -25.99 6.87
CA PRO A 648 35.05 -25.30 6.37
C PRO A 648 36.36 -26.08 6.49
N SER A 649 36.46 -27.00 7.47
CA SER A 649 37.68 -27.77 7.74
C SER A 649 37.54 -29.27 7.43
N ALA A 650 36.42 -29.70 6.88
CA ALA A 650 36.17 -31.10 6.56
C ALA A 650 36.99 -31.51 5.31
N PRO A 651 37.33 -32.81 5.17
CA PRO A 651 37.96 -33.30 3.95
C PRO A 651 37.10 -33.01 2.71
N LEU A 652 37.74 -32.67 1.58
CA LEU A 652 37.06 -32.37 0.32
C LEU A 652 36.09 -33.49 -0.11
N SER A 653 36.47 -34.75 0.12
CA SER A 653 35.64 -35.91 -0.18
C SER A 653 34.31 -35.95 0.60
N ILE A 654 34.20 -35.26 1.73
CA ILE A 654 32.98 -35.14 2.52
C ILE A 654 32.20 -33.88 2.10
N THR A 655 32.88 -32.74 1.92
CA THR A 655 32.23 -31.49 1.48
C THR A 655 31.61 -31.63 0.10
N ASP A 656 32.28 -32.30 -0.84
CA ASP A 656 31.75 -32.56 -2.19
C ASP A 656 30.46 -33.39 -2.14
N GLN A 657 30.40 -34.38 -1.25
CA GLN A 657 29.19 -35.18 -1.06
C GLN A 657 28.05 -34.39 -0.43
N ILE A 658 28.35 -33.50 0.53
CA ILE A 658 27.35 -32.61 1.14
C ILE A 658 26.81 -31.63 0.10
N THR A 659 27.69 -31.03 -0.72
CA THR A 659 27.30 -30.16 -1.83
C THR A 659 26.45 -30.89 -2.84
N ALA A 660 26.82 -32.11 -3.25
CA ALA A 660 26.04 -32.93 -4.17
C ALA A 660 24.64 -33.27 -3.62
N ILE A 661 24.53 -33.64 -2.34
CA ILE A 661 23.23 -33.87 -1.67
C ILE A 661 22.39 -32.58 -1.66
N SER A 662 23.04 -31.44 -1.46
CA SER A 662 22.41 -30.13 -1.47
C SER A 662 21.84 -29.77 -2.84
N GLU A 663 22.64 -29.92 -3.90
CA GLU A 663 22.27 -29.66 -5.29
C GLU A 663 21.16 -30.59 -5.78
N GLU A 664 21.27 -31.89 -5.48
CA GLU A 664 20.22 -32.89 -5.76
C GLU A 664 18.89 -32.47 -5.14
N TRP A 665 18.91 -32.06 -3.86
CA TRP A 665 17.73 -31.62 -3.16
C TRP A 665 17.10 -30.36 -3.78
N VAL A 666 17.91 -29.39 -4.25
CA VAL A 666 17.39 -28.18 -4.90
C VAL A 666 16.79 -28.51 -6.27
N ALA A 667 17.46 -29.37 -7.05
CA ALA A 667 17.01 -29.79 -8.37
C ALA A 667 15.63 -30.48 -8.32
N ASP A 668 15.41 -31.35 -7.33
CA ASP A 668 14.15 -32.08 -7.15
C ASP A 668 12.97 -31.16 -6.77
N LYS A 669 13.23 -29.98 -6.22
CA LYS A 669 12.19 -29.06 -5.71
C LYS A 669 11.63 -28.11 -6.78
N GLY A 670 12.34 -27.89 -7.88
CA GLY A 670 11.90 -27.02 -8.98
C GLY A 670 11.76 -25.53 -8.62
N MET A 671 12.36 -25.07 -7.52
CA MET A 671 12.41 -23.66 -7.11
C MET A 671 13.83 -23.26 -6.66
N PRO A 672 14.22 -21.97 -6.77
CA PRO A 672 15.47 -21.47 -6.21
C PRO A 672 15.56 -21.69 -4.69
N GLU A 673 16.78 -21.72 -4.15
CA GLU A 673 16.99 -21.73 -2.70
C GLU A 673 16.36 -20.49 -2.05
N MET A 674 15.66 -20.72 -0.94
CA MET A 674 15.13 -19.66 -0.09
C MET A 674 16.19 -19.19 0.89
N GLY A 675 16.09 -17.93 1.32
CA GLY A 675 16.97 -17.36 2.35
C GLY A 675 16.20 -16.77 3.53
N PHE A 676 16.83 -15.80 4.20
CA PHE A 676 16.30 -15.02 5.32
C PHE A 676 16.23 -15.75 6.68
N THR A 677 15.34 -16.73 6.86
CA THR A 677 15.31 -17.57 8.08
C THR A 677 15.51 -19.06 7.77
N LEU A 678 15.98 -19.38 6.56
CA LEU A 678 16.30 -20.72 6.10
C LEU A 678 17.73 -20.67 5.56
N GLY A 679 18.63 -21.49 6.10
CA GLY A 679 20.03 -21.55 5.68
C GLY A 679 20.25 -22.47 4.47
N GLY A 680 21.22 -22.08 3.64
CA GLY A 680 21.79 -22.86 2.55
C GLY A 680 23.19 -23.36 2.88
N LEU A 681 23.97 -23.71 1.85
CA LEU A 681 25.38 -24.11 2.03
C LEU A 681 26.25 -22.95 2.55
N ASP A 682 25.93 -21.71 2.18
CA ASP A 682 26.66 -20.52 2.64
C ASP A 682 26.61 -20.38 4.17
N GLU A 683 25.47 -20.69 4.80
CA GLU A 683 25.30 -20.65 6.25
C GLU A 683 25.92 -21.86 6.97
N VAL A 684 26.09 -22.98 6.24
CA VAL A 684 26.81 -24.18 6.73
C VAL A 684 28.32 -23.96 6.73
N ASP A 685 28.84 -23.12 5.82
CA ASP A 685 30.23 -22.71 5.72
C ASP A 685 30.60 -21.65 6.78
N ASP A 686 30.43 -22.02 8.05
CA ASP A 686 30.80 -21.21 9.21
C ASP A 686 31.55 -22.08 10.23
N PRO A 687 32.74 -21.66 10.72
CA PRO A 687 33.55 -22.47 11.62
C PRO A 687 32.90 -22.77 12.97
N GLU A 688 31.88 -22.00 13.39
CA GLU A 688 31.14 -22.27 14.63
C GLU A 688 29.86 -23.08 14.42
N VAL A 689 29.46 -23.29 13.17
CA VAL A 689 28.35 -24.19 12.85
C VAL A 689 28.87 -25.62 12.81
N ARG A 690 28.20 -26.50 13.54
CA ARG A 690 28.55 -27.92 13.58
C ARG A 690 27.68 -28.71 12.60
N CYS A 691 28.30 -29.61 11.86
CA CYS A 691 27.59 -30.55 11.00
C CYS A 691 27.64 -31.96 11.60
N LEU A 692 26.50 -32.63 11.71
CA LEU A 692 26.45 -34.06 12.00
C LEU A 692 26.13 -34.80 10.72
N ILE A 693 27.03 -35.68 10.29
CA ILE A 693 26.90 -36.49 9.08
C ILE A 693 26.60 -37.96 9.42
N ALA A 694 25.78 -38.60 8.60
CA ALA A 694 25.53 -40.04 8.66
C ALA A 694 26.42 -40.70 7.62
N VAL A 695 27.41 -41.47 8.06
CA VAL A 695 28.48 -42.01 7.21
C VAL A 695 28.66 -43.51 7.41
N ASP A 696 28.90 -44.26 6.33
CA ASP A 696 29.18 -45.69 6.35
C ASP A 696 30.70 -46.01 6.35
N GLY A 697 31.03 -47.30 6.36
CA GLY A 697 32.42 -47.79 6.35
C GLY A 697 33.22 -47.37 5.11
N ASP A 698 32.56 -47.04 4.00
CA ASP A 698 33.17 -46.61 2.75
C ASP A 698 33.31 -45.07 2.67
N ARG A 699 33.02 -44.35 3.77
CA ARG A 699 32.99 -42.88 3.84
C ARG A 699 31.92 -42.24 2.94
N THR A 700 30.86 -42.96 2.61
CA THR A 700 29.71 -42.39 1.89
C THR A 700 28.80 -41.64 2.86
N VAL A 701 28.51 -40.39 2.55
CA VAL A 701 27.57 -39.55 3.29
C VAL A 701 26.15 -39.86 2.83
N HIS A 702 25.30 -40.29 3.76
CA HIS A 702 23.88 -40.60 3.55
C HIS A 702 22.96 -39.45 3.94
N GLY A 703 23.42 -38.55 4.82
CA GLY A 703 22.69 -37.34 5.20
C GLY A 703 23.52 -36.45 6.11
N VAL A 704 23.05 -35.21 6.25
CA VAL A 704 23.74 -34.14 6.99
C VAL A 704 22.72 -33.27 7.71
N THR A 705 23.08 -32.83 8.90
CA THR A 705 22.35 -31.80 9.66
C THR A 705 23.32 -30.71 10.14
N SER A 706 22.96 -29.43 10.03
CA SER A 706 23.73 -28.32 10.62
C SER A 706 23.08 -27.81 11.90
N TRP A 707 23.92 -27.44 12.85
CA TRP A 707 23.53 -27.04 14.19
C TRP A 707 24.18 -25.70 14.51
N LEU A 708 23.35 -24.68 14.71
CA LEU A 708 23.74 -23.32 15.06
C LEU A 708 23.90 -23.20 16.58
N PRO A 709 24.97 -22.58 17.09
CA PRO A 709 25.15 -22.44 18.53
C PRO A 709 24.20 -21.40 19.13
N VAL A 710 23.66 -21.69 20.30
CA VAL A 710 22.88 -20.73 21.10
C VAL A 710 23.69 -20.28 22.31
N TYR A 711 23.97 -18.98 22.36
CA TYR A 711 24.77 -18.37 23.41
C TYR A 711 23.92 -17.77 24.53
N ARG A 712 24.38 -17.95 25.77
CA ARG A 712 23.93 -17.26 26.97
C ARG A 712 25.15 -16.92 27.81
N ASP A 713 25.39 -15.63 28.02
CA ASP A 713 26.45 -15.08 28.87
C ASP A 713 27.85 -15.67 28.58
N GLY A 714 28.24 -15.70 27.31
CA GLY A 714 29.56 -16.20 26.90
C GLY A 714 29.66 -17.72 26.68
N LYS A 715 28.60 -18.49 26.94
CA LYS A 715 28.61 -19.95 26.84
C LYS A 715 27.56 -20.47 25.87
N VAL A 716 27.88 -21.54 25.16
CA VAL A 716 26.90 -22.27 24.34
C VAL A 716 26.04 -23.12 25.26
N VAL A 717 24.75 -22.80 25.35
CA VAL A 717 23.77 -23.51 26.20
C VAL A 717 22.88 -24.46 25.42
N GLY A 718 22.80 -24.31 24.09
CA GLY A 718 21.96 -25.14 23.24
C GLY A 718 22.35 -25.04 21.78
N TRP A 719 21.67 -25.83 20.94
CA TRP A 719 21.92 -25.86 19.50
C TRP A 719 20.63 -25.88 18.70
N THR A 720 20.61 -25.19 17.56
CA THR A 720 19.45 -25.04 16.69
C THR A 720 19.69 -25.70 15.35
N LEU A 721 18.83 -26.63 14.95
CA LEU A 721 18.86 -27.27 13.64
C LEU A 721 18.46 -26.27 12.55
N ASP A 722 19.31 -26.09 11.55
CA ASP A 722 19.03 -25.19 10.42
C ASP A 722 18.96 -25.95 9.09
N PHE A 723 20.04 -26.65 8.75
CA PHE A 723 20.14 -27.44 7.54
C PHE A 723 19.85 -28.91 7.86
N MET A 724 18.99 -29.57 7.09
CA MET A 724 18.83 -31.02 7.15
C MET A 724 18.54 -31.59 5.76
N ARG A 725 19.47 -32.36 5.20
CA ARG A 725 19.32 -32.96 3.86
C ARG A 725 19.84 -34.39 3.88
N ARG A 726 19.22 -35.25 3.06
CA ARG A 726 19.63 -36.65 2.88
C ARG A 726 19.78 -36.94 1.40
N ARG A 727 20.66 -37.89 1.09
CA ARG A 727 20.77 -38.49 -0.23
C ARG A 727 19.44 -39.15 -0.63
N SER A 728 19.08 -39.10 -1.91
CA SER A 728 17.88 -39.75 -2.44
C SER A 728 17.92 -41.27 -2.25
N GLU A 729 19.01 -41.89 -2.72
CA GLU A 729 19.35 -43.31 -2.65
C GLU A 729 20.36 -43.57 -1.53
N GLY A 730 19.96 -44.32 -0.48
CA GLY A 730 20.85 -44.60 0.65
C GLY A 730 20.11 -44.95 1.95
N PHE A 731 20.72 -44.64 3.09
CA PHE A 731 20.15 -44.89 4.41
C PHE A 731 18.91 -44.01 4.67
N ARG A 732 17.73 -44.52 4.31
CA ARG A 732 16.46 -43.78 4.36
C ARG A 732 16.15 -43.04 5.67
N PRO A 733 16.32 -43.62 6.88
CA PRO A 733 15.99 -42.93 8.13
C PRO A 733 17.16 -42.08 8.65
N ALA A 734 17.98 -41.51 7.77
CA ALA A 734 19.13 -40.68 8.12
C ALA A 734 18.75 -39.48 9.00
N MET A 735 17.62 -38.83 8.73
CA MET A 735 17.20 -37.64 9.49
C MET A 735 16.76 -38.00 10.91
N GLU A 736 15.95 -39.05 11.09
CA GLU A 736 15.63 -39.57 12.42
C GLU A 736 16.88 -39.96 13.21
N PHE A 737 17.80 -40.66 12.54
CA PHE A 737 19.07 -41.10 13.13
C PHE A 737 19.96 -39.92 13.56
N LEU A 738 20.12 -38.90 12.70
CA LEU A 738 20.99 -37.76 12.97
C LEU A 738 20.45 -36.88 14.10
N ILE A 739 19.17 -36.55 14.09
CA ILE A 739 18.58 -35.73 15.18
C ILE A 739 18.65 -36.47 16.52
N ALA A 740 18.34 -37.77 16.54
CA ALA A 740 18.45 -38.57 17.76
C ALA A 740 19.90 -38.69 18.24
N SER A 741 20.86 -38.87 17.33
CA SER A 741 22.28 -38.92 17.66
C SER A 741 22.81 -37.57 18.15
N ALA A 742 22.34 -36.45 17.58
CA ALA A 742 22.68 -35.11 18.03
C ALA A 742 22.20 -34.87 19.46
N ALA A 743 20.95 -35.23 19.77
CA ALA A 743 20.38 -35.11 21.12
C ALA A 743 21.23 -35.85 22.16
N LEU A 744 21.55 -37.13 21.91
CA LEU A 744 22.35 -37.94 22.85
C LEU A 744 23.78 -37.42 23.02
N LYS A 745 24.43 -37.01 21.92
CA LYS A 745 25.80 -36.50 21.98
C LYS A 745 25.89 -35.15 22.66
N LEU A 746 24.99 -34.22 22.34
CA LEU A 746 25.01 -32.87 22.90
C LEU A 746 24.56 -32.85 24.36
N GLU A 747 23.67 -33.76 24.76
CA GLU A 747 23.36 -34.01 26.18
C GLU A 747 24.60 -34.48 26.95
N ALA A 748 25.41 -35.39 26.38
CA ALA A 748 26.67 -35.81 26.98
C ALA A 748 27.74 -34.69 27.04
N GLU A 749 27.66 -33.71 26.14
CA GLU A 749 28.50 -32.49 26.13
C GLU A 749 27.95 -31.40 27.08
N GLY A 750 26.80 -31.60 27.71
CA GLY A 750 26.20 -30.70 28.70
C GLY A 750 25.33 -29.58 28.12
N ALA A 751 24.85 -29.70 26.88
CA ALA A 751 23.86 -28.78 26.32
C ALA A 751 22.52 -28.92 27.06
N GLU A 752 21.81 -27.79 27.27
CA GLU A 752 20.54 -27.72 27.99
C GLU A 752 19.34 -28.07 27.09
N PHE A 753 19.41 -27.73 25.80
CA PHE A 753 18.31 -27.97 24.86
C PHE A 753 18.79 -28.07 23.41
N LEU A 754 17.93 -28.67 22.57
CA LEU A 754 18.00 -28.60 21.12
C LEU A 754 16.77 -27.94 20.55
N SER A 755 16.93 -26.89 19.75
CA SER A 755 15.84 -26.42 18.89
C SER A 755 15.90 -27.18 17.57
N LEU A 756 14.76 -27.74 17.14
CA LEU A 756 14.62 -28.24 15.78
C LEU A 756 14.20 -27.12 14.81
N SER A 757 14.29 -25.85 15.24
CA SER A 757 13.88 -24.63 14.51
C SER A 757 12.38 -24.56 14.20
N GLY A 758 11.92 -23.39 13.75
CA GLY A 758 10.54 -23.10 13.40
C GLY A 758 10.04 -23.87 12.17
N ALA A 759 8.75 -24.23 12.16
CA ALA A 759 8.04 -24.52 10.92
C ALA A 759 7.20 -23.30 10.54
N PRO A 760 7.61 -22.48 9.55
CA PRO A 760 6.83 -21.32 9.12
C PRO A 760 5.43 -21.75 8.69
N LEU A 761 4.40 -20.99 9.08
CA LEU A 761 3.03 -21.10 8.55
C LEU A 761 2.27 -22.40 8.94
N ALA A 762 2.84 -23.24 9.81
CA ALA A 762 2.17 -24.41 10.38
C ALA A 762 1.80 -24.15 11.85
N LYS A 763 0.56 -24.51 12.21
CA LYS A 763 0.01 -24.40 13.58
C LYS A 763 -0.46 -25.79 14.00
N VAL A 764 -0.15 -26.22 15.23
CA VAL A 764 -0.86 -27.34 15.86
C VAL A 764 -2.17 -26.83 16.46
N GLU A 765 -3.32 -27.38 16.03
CA GLU A 765 -4.60 -27.11 16.68
C GLU A 765 -4.55 -27.69 18.11
N GLN A 766 -4.50 -26.83 19.13
CA GLN A 766 -4.63 -27.24 20.53
C GLN A 766 -6.12 -27.24 20.94
N PRO A 767 -6.66 -28.31 21.53
CA PRO A 767 -8.10 -28.40 21.83
C PRO A 767 -8.64 -27.58 23.03
N ASP A 768 -7.84 -26.77 23.74
CA ASP A 768 -8.23 -26.27 25.08
C ASP A 768 -8.05 -24.74 25.31
N ARG A 769 -8.26 -23.89 24.29
CA ARG A 769 -8.21 -22.42 24.45
C ARG A 769 -9.44 -21.67 23.93
N ASP A 770 -10.62 -22.27 24.02
CA ASP A 770 -11.89 -21.62 23.68
C ASP A 770 -12.51 -20.76 24.80
N ALA A 771 -11.79 -20.51 25.91
CA ALA A 771 -12.32 -19.74 27.04
C ALA A 771 -11.96 -18.23 27.02
N ASP A 772 -10.87 -17.81 26.37
CA ASP A 772 -10.39 -16.41 26.41
C ASP A 772 -10.61 -15.63 25.10
N ALA A 773 -11.29 -16.24 24.10
CA ALA A 773 -11.53 -15.64 22.79
C ALA A 773 -12.60 -14.52 22.79
N ALA A 774 -13.24 -14.24 23.92
CA ALA A 774 -14.32 -13.26 24.02
C ALA A 774 -13.85 -11.78 24.03
N GLU A 775 -12.58 -11.50 24.34
CA GLU A 775 -12.06 -10.12 24.40
C GLU A 775 -11.28 -9.65 23.16
N GLN A 776 -11.03 -10.52 22.17
CA GLN A 776 -10.20 -10.20 20.98
C GLN A 776 -11.00 -9.99 19.69
N ALA A 777 -12.33 -9.84 19.79
CA ALA A 777 -13.22 -9.64 18.65
C ALA A 777 -13.12 -8.26 17.96
N GLU A 778 -12.26 -7.34 18.43
CA GLU A 778 -12.21 -5.95 17.91
C GLU A 778 -11.31 -5.72 16.68
N SER A 779 -10.57 -6.72 16.17
CA SER A 779 -9.71 -6.57 14.97
C SER A 779 -10.27 -7.18 13.68
N SER A 780 -11.59 -7.35 13.58
CA SER A 780 -12.25 -8.13 12.53
C SER A 780 -12.37 -7.41 11.17
N SER A 781 -11.37 -7.59 10.31
CA SER A 781 -11.50 -7.74 8.84
C SER A 781 -10.12 -7.88 8.20
N LEU A 782 -9.14 -7.12 8.70
CA LEU A 782 -7.76 -7.11 8.20
C LEU A 782 -6.92 -8.29 8.73
N SER A 783 -7.17 -8.76 9.96
CA SER A 783 -6.55 -10.00 10.46
C SER A 783 -6.97 -11.21 9.63
N THR A 784 -8.25 -11.30 9.27
CA THR A 784 -8.80 -12.35 8.38
C THR A 784 -8.16 -12.33 6.98
N VAL A 785 -7.87 -11.13 6.44
CA VAL A 785 -7.15 -10.99 5.16
C VAL A 785 -5.71 -11.48 5.27
N MET A 786 -5.03 -11.21 6.38
CA MET A 786 -3.65 -11.71 6.59
C MET A 786 -3.62 -13.21 6.88
N ASP A 787 -4.54 -13.74 7.69
CA ASP A 787 -4.70 -15.19 7.87
C ASP A 787 -4.90 -15.86 6.50
N SER A 788 -5.69 -15.24 5.61
CA SER A 788 -5.87 -15.72 4.24
C SER A 788 -4.59 -15.64 3.39
N VAL A 789 -3.74 -14.62 3.58
CA VAL A 789 -2.45 -14.49 2.87
C VAL A 789 -1.42 -15.48 3.40
N LEU A 790 -1.31 -15.66 4.72
CA LEU A 790 -0.45 -16.66 5.34
C LEU A 790 -0.92 -18.08 5.00
N ASP A 791 -2.23 -18.33 4.98
CA ASP A 791 -2.80 -19.60 4.49
C ASP A 791 -2.51 -19.80 3.00
N LEU A 792 -2.60 -18.75 2.18
CA LEU A 792 -2.25 -18.84 0.77
C LEU A 792 -0.76 -19.15 0.59
N LEU A 793 0.13 -18.47 1.31
CA LEU A 793 1.57 -18.74 1.31
C LEU A 793 1.85 -20.17 1.80
N GLY A 794 1.24 -20.59 2.91
CA GLY A 794 1.34 -21.95 3.43
C GLY A 794 0.89 -22.98 2.40
N ARG A 795 -0.29 -22.81 1.79
CA ARG A 795 -0.84 -23.72 0.77
C ARG A 795 -0.04 -23.72 -0.54
N THR A 796 0.52 -22.59 -0.95
CA THR A 796 1.33 -22.48 -2.17
C THR A 796 2.73 -23.05 -1.98
N LEU A 797 3.29 -22.98 -0.77
CA LEU A 797 4.61 -23.51 -0.45
C LEU A 797 4.57 -24.96 0.05
N GLU A 798 3.43 -25.46 0.54
CA GLU A 798 3.25 -26.84 1.02
C GLU A 798 3.67 -27.91 -0.01
N PRO A 799 3.32 -27.83 -1.32
CA PRO A 799 3.73 -28.84 -2.30
C PRO A 799 5.24 -28.91 -2.54
N VAL A 800 5.97 -27.82 -2.24
CA VAL A 800 7.40 -27.72 -2.52
C VAL A 800 8.22 -27.93 -1.24
N TYR A 801 7.91 -27.20 -0.17
CA TYR A 801 8.69 -27.24 1.07
C TYR A 801 8.06 -28.12 2.17
N GLY A 802 6.76 -28.43 2.10
CA GLY A 802 6.10 -29.36 3.01
C GLY A 802 6.17 -28.94 4.48
N PHE A 803 5.92 -27.67 4.81
CA PHE A 803 6.08 -27.15 6.17
C PHE A 803 5.23 -27.91 7.21
N ARG A 804 4.01 -28.34 6.87
CA ARG A 804 3.19 -29.17 7.78
C ARG A 804 3.76 -30.58 7.92
N SER A 805 4.25 -31.17 6.82
CA SER A 805 4.92 -32.47 6.85
C SER A 805 6.21 -32.43 7.69
N LEU A 806 6.95 -31.32 7.64
CA LEU A 806 8.15 -31.07 8.42
C LEU A 806 7.82 -30.93 9.91
N LEU A 807 6.77 -30.19 10.26
CA LEU A 807 6.31 -30.08 11.64
C LEU A 807 5.84 -31.44 12.20
N ALA A 808 5.10 -32.22 11.40
CA ALA A 808 4.68 -33.57 11.76
C ALA A 808 5.89 -34.50 11.97
N PHE A 809 6.92 -34.39 11.12
CA PHE A 809 8.18 -35.09 11.30
C PHE A 809 8.88 -34.72 12.62
N LYS A 810 9.03 -33.43 12.92
CA LYS A 810 9.64 -32.94 14.17
C LYS A 810 8.86 -33.39 15.41
N SER A 811 7.54 -33.56 15.30
CA SER A 811 6.68 -34.02 16.40
C SER A 811 7.00 -35.45 16.87
N LYS A 812 7.67 -36.28 16.04
CA LYS A 812 8.14 -37.62 16.43
C LYS A 812 9.10 -37.61 17.63
N PHE A 813 9.81 -36.50 17.84
CA PHE A 813 10.78 -36.33 18.92
C PHE A 813 10.14 -35.85 20.24
N GLN A 814 8.82 -35.69 20.28
CA GLN A 814 8.08 -35.17 21.45
C GLN A 814 8.61 -33.82 21.96
N PRO A 815 8.77 -32.80 21.08
CA PRO A 815 9.25 -31.50 21.48
C PRO A 815 8.20 -30.70 22.27
N ARG A 816 8.67 -29.73 23.03
CA ARG A 816 7.88 -28.60 23.51
C ARG A 816 7.74 -27.57 22.39
N TYR A 817 6.53 -27.04 22.21
CA TYR A 817 6.23 -26.03 21.19
C TYR A 817 6.33 -24.62 21.78
N VAL A 818 7.01 -23.72 21.07
CA VAL A 818 7.18 -22.32 21.43
C VAL A 818 6.59 -21.46 20.30
N ALA A 819 5.61 -20.62 20.65
CA ALA A 819 4.93 -19.77 19.68
C ALA A 819 5.81 -18.61 19.21
N MET A 820 5.88 -18.44 17.89
CA MET A 820 6.64 -17.37 17.23
C MET A 820 5.69 -16.40 16.54
N HIS A 821 5.94 -15.11 16.75
CA HIS A 821 5.03 -14.04 16.39
C HIS A 821 5.65 -13.10 15.35
N MET A 822 4.77 -12.44 14.61
CA MET A 822 5.08 -11.26 13.83
C MET A 822 4.29 -10.09 14.41
N THR A 823 4.97 -9.02 14.80
CA THR A 823 4.34 -7.85 15.43
C THR A 823 4.60 -6.57 14.63
N PHE A 824 3.59 -5.71 14.58
CA PHE A 824 3.56 -4.52 13.74
C PHE A 824 2.67 -3.43 14.34
N ALA A 825 3.10 -2.18 14.24
CA ALA A 825 2.38 -1.04 14.82
C ALA A 825 1.06 -0.70 14.11
N ASP A 826 0.98 -0.94 12.79
CA ASP A 826 -0.15 -0.50 11.95
C ASP A 826 -0.64 -1.64 11.06
N PRO A 827 -1.86 -2.17 11.28
CA PRO A 827 -2.46 -3.19 10.42
C PRO A 827 -2.59 -2.78 8.95
N ALA A 828 -2.69 -1.48 8.63
CA ALA A 828 -2.73 -1.03 7.23
C ALA A 828 -1.40 -1.26 6.49
N ALA A 829 -0.30 -1.52 7.22
CA ALA A 829 0.99 -1.86 6.65
C ALA A 829 1.10 -3.32 6.18
N LEU A 830 0.13 -4.18 6.55
CA LEU A 830 0.18 -5.62 6.32
C LEU A 830 0.48 -6.03 4.87
N PRO A 831 -0.10 -5.41 3.82
CA PRO A 831 0.25 -5.75 2.44
C PRO A 831 1.73 -5.45 2.11
N SER A 832 2.28 -4.36 2.66
CA SER A 832 3.69 -4.01 2.46
C SER A 832 4.61 -4.98 3.21
N ILE A 833 4.22 -5.39 4.43
CA ILE A 833 4.92 -6.39 5.23
C ILE A 833 4.91 -7.75 4.52
N GLY A 834 3.76 -8.21 4.02
CA GLY A 834 3.65 -9.46 3.27
C GLY A 834 4.55 -9.49 2.02
N ASN A 835 4.61 -8.39 1.26
CA ASN A 835 5.55 -8.26 0.14
C ASN A 835 7.02 -8.26 0.60
N ALA A 836 7.32 -7.64 1.74
CA ALA A 836 8.68 -7.63 2.30
C ALA A 836 9.12 -9.04 2.73
N VAL A 837 8.27 -9.78 3.44
CA VAL A 837 8.50 -11.18 3.84
C VAL A 837 8.70 -12.06 2.60
N GLY A 838 7.82 -11.95 1.59
CA GLY A 838 7.95 -12.72 0.35
C GLY A 838 9.28 -12.48 -0.39
N ARG A 839 9.72 -11.22 -0.50
CA ARG A 839 11.02 -10.87 -1.09
C ARG A 839 12.21 -11.23 -0.20
N ALA A 840 12.03 -11.34 1.11
CA ALA A 840 13.08 -11.77 2.02
C ALA A 840 13.41 -13.26 1.80
N TYR A 841 12.39 -14.11 1.69
CA TYR A 841 12.55 -15.54 1.41
C TYR A 841 12.95 -15.82 -0.05
N LEU A 842 12.42 -15.07 -1.02
CA LEU A 842 12.67 -15.27 -2.45
C LEU A 842 13.21 -13.98 -3.12
N PRO A 843 14.48 -13.62 -2.88
CA PRO A 843 15.04 -12.36 -3.35
C PRO A 843 15.19 -12.26 -4.88
N THR A 844 15.32 -13.39 -5.57
CA THR A 844 15.57 -13.47 -7.02
C THR A 844 14.29 -13.58 -7.86
N VAL A 845 13.13 -13.81 -7.24
CA VAL A 845 11.87 -14.04 -7.95
C VAL A 845 11.11 -12.71 -8.07
N SER A 846 10.94 -12.22 -9.30
CA SER A 846 10.06 -11.06 -9.55
C SER A 846 8.59 -11.45 -9.33
N LEU A 847 7.73 -10.50 -8.92
CA LEU A 847 6.29 -10.72 -8.73
C LEU A 847 5.61 -11.36 -9.97
N GLY A 848 6.04 -10.98 -11.18
CA GLY A 848 5.54 -11.56 -12.43
C GLY A 848 5.98 -13.01 -12.65
N GLN A 849 7.21 -13.37 -12.26
CA GLN A 849 7.68 -14.75 -12.27
C GLN A 849 7.00 -15.59 -11.19
N GLY A 850 6.74 -15.04 -10.00
CA GLY A 850 6.01 -15.71 -8.93
C GLY A 850 4.59 -16.11 -9.33
N VAL A 851 3.84 -15.19 -9.97
CA VAL A 851 2.51 -15.50 -10.52
C VAL A 851 2.57 -16.56 -11.62
N ARG A 852 3.60 -16.51 -12.49
CA ARG A 852 3.81 -17.50 -13.55
C ARG A 852 4.13 -18.88 -12.96
N LEU A 853 4.99 -18.94 -11.95
CA LEU A 853 5.36 -20.14 -11.23
C LEU A 853 4.13 -20.78 -10.55
N VAL A 854 3.32 -19.97 -9.86
CA VAL A 854 2.05 -20.40 -9.26
C VAL A 854 1.08 -20.94 -10.32
N ARG A 855 0.98 -20.28 -11.48
CA ARG A 855 0.09 -20.71 -12.58
C ARG A 855 0.55 -22.02 -13.21
N THR A 856 1.86 -22.24 -13.36
CA THR A 856 2.44 -23.49 -13.87
C THR A 856 2.23 -24.64 -12.88
N MET A 857 2.34 -24.38 -11.57
CA MET A 857 2.12 -25.41 -10.54
C MET A 857 0.64 -25.80 -10.38
N ILE A 858 -0.29 -24.84 -10.45
CA ILE A 858 -1.73 -25.13 -10.37
C ILE A 858 -2.22 -25.85 -11.64
N GLY A 859 -1.60 -25.60 -12.80
CA GLY A 859 -1.90 -26.28 -14.06
C GLY A 859 -1.29 -27.69 -14.22
N GLY A 860 -0.40 -28.11 -13.30
CA GLY A 860 0.39 -29.34 -13.43
C GLY A 860 -0.31 -30.66 -13.06
N ARG A 861 -1.56 -30.64 -12.57
CA ARG A 861 -2.35 -31.86 -12.35
C ARG A 861 -2.85 -32.43 -13.68
N ARG A 862 -1.99 -33.17 -14.39
CA ARG A 862 -2.46 -34.18 -15.34
C ARG A 862 -3.13 -35.31 -14.54
N PRO A 863 -4.39 -35.70 -14.84
CA PRO A 863 -4.94 -36.94 -14.33
C PRO A 863 -4.15 -38.08 -14.97
N GLY A 864 -3.52 -38.91 -14.13
CA GLY A 864 -2.75 -40.07 -14.57
C GLY A 864 -3.64 -41.09 -15.28
N ARG A 865 -3.12 -41.62 -16.40
CA ARG A 865 -3.40 -42.98 -16.85
C ARG A 865 -2.59 -43.96 -16.02
#